data_AF-A0A517NM66-F1
#
_entry.id   AF-A0A517NM66-F1
#
_cell.length_a   1.000
_cell.length_b   1.000
_cell.length_c   1.000
_cell.angle_alpha   90.00
_cell.angle_beta   90.00
_cell.angle_gamma   90.00
#
_symmetry.space_group_name_H-M   'P 1'
#
loop_
_entity.id
_entity.type
_entity.pdbx_description
1 polymer ?
#
loop_
_entity_poly.entity_id
_entity_poly.type
_entity_poly.pdbx_seq_one_letter_code
_entity_poly.pdbx_strand_id
1 'polypeptide(L)'
;MTAYTHPFSAKQKHWKLSQLEQRLMLAADAGVAAEISVSSTMANSASKLAVANMGESDVSAGGAVVFIDARVNDWNALASGIDDSATMVLINSDQDAIEVITSTLQRLNQPAQSVHLVCHGDSGQLHVGRETIDTDTLIQSQSSLQQWANHVRADGDVLVYGCDVASGQTGQAFIQTLAQLTHLNVAASTDVTGTVQHSDWDLEYTVGNIESALFFDSSVRDGYRGTLNIVINAWGQTGEEQFNLRINHEVVATYDAATTWTPFEYQTNQSLSGDRVQIEFINDAYDPANNRDRNLFVNNIQINGQNYETNDSDTFSSGTWRPEDGVTPGFGRGIILHSNGYFQYGSSDNSGSTIVINARGDEGDEQFVLKAGTREFDPVSVSDQFQAYEFQLDTVLSPGDVRIEFVNDLYDPDFGIDRNLSIDNIVIDGESYETESPDVFSLGVWESSAGRLTSGNLQVETLNGSGYFQFSSDPIDQGVFALDTAYADNGLRTLGTGGPRAEAFRAPDGTIAVVNGEFRRGDDGISRLTNDLEMTLANGDPDTSYGPNGRVKITPMIDSFSDSSEFRFTSIDDVAVDSQGRVVVIGQTDFGSGIFSFRESFIIRITADGQLDTSFVANGYDTVGFDSTHDQLAIDGSDRVILAGQSVWTRLDASGNLDQSFGTSGNLSFGLNIGLDQPELEELIVFDDGSTLSLWNDPYSDTGNSAALVKLDANGNADAAFGNQGVANVPTTPNGSEFAGNFYSELQLDDQGRIVIAGDEVIRRFTTNGQVDTSFGGGVVDLPSFVIDSGTQREVEITGLAIDSQDRILVSNFFSSLIGRVNADGTLDTTLSEDGFQLIPNDSGERYETLFVEASDRLVTVGEDLDRGRIRFFRFI
;
A
#
# COMPACT_ATOMS: atom_id res chain seq x y z
N MET A 1 26.43 -38.55 -2.35
CA MET A 1 27.49 -37.73 -1.73
C MET A 1 28.12 -36.93 -2.86
N THR A 2 27.36 -35.96 -3.34
CA THR A 2 27.70 -35.04 -4.44
C THR A 2 27.63 -33.69 -3.79
N ALA A 3 28.80 -33.12 -3.49
CA ALA A 3 28.92 -31.77 -2.96
C ALA A 3 28.47 -30.80 -4.06
N TYR A 4 27.32 -30.18 -3.86
CA TYR A 4 27.00 -28.94 -4.56
C TYR A 4 27.93 -27.88 -3.98
N THR A 5 28.96 -27.54 -4.74
CA THR A 5 29.75 -26.34 -4.50
C THR A 5 28.88 -25.15 -4.85
N HIS A 6 28.30 -24.50 -3.85
CA HIS A 6 27.87 -23.10 -4.01
C HIS A 6 29.11 -22.31 -4.48
N PRO A 7 29.01 -21.51 -5.54
CA PRO A 7 30.07 -20.55 -5.84
C PRO A 7 30.20 -19.66 -4.62
N PHE A 8 31.43 -19.43 -4.15
CA PHE A 8 31.74 -18.44 -3.14
C PHE A 8 31.07 -17.11 -3.53
N SER A 9 29.92 -16.81 -2.91
CA SER A 9 29.42 -15.45 -2.81
C SER A 9 30.45 -14.72 -1.96
N ALA A 10 31.13 -13.74 -2.53
CA ALA A 10 31.79 -12.73 -1.71
C ALA A 10 30.64 -12.04 -0.98
N LYS A 11 30.60 -12.10 0.35
CA LYS A 11 29.64 -11.33 1.18
C LYS A 11 29.59 -9.90 0.62
N GLN A 12 28.55 -9.57 -0.14
CA GLN A 12 28.20 -8.19 -0.51
C GLN A 12 27.47 -7.67 0.71
N LYS A 13 28.08 -6.69 1.38
CA LYS A 13 27.61 -6.17 2.66
C LYS A 13 26.88 -4.86 2.40
N HIS A 14 25.71 -4.71 3.01
CA HIS A 14 24.86 -3.53 2.90
C HIS A 14 25.14 -2.56 4.07
N TRP A 15 25.21 -1.25 3.82
CA TRP A 15 25.75 -0.25 4.76
C TRP A 15 24.81 0.94 4.98
N LYS A 16 24.39 1.26 6.22
CA LYS A 16 23.49 2.41 6.53
C LYS A 16 23.76 3.16 7.84
N LEU A 17 23.19 4.38 7.85
CA LEU A 17 23.33 5.52 8.77
C LEU A 17 23.23 5.21 10.28
N SER A 18 24.00 5.96 11.08
CA SER A 18 23.62 6.30 12.46
C SER A 18 22.47 7.34 12.42
N GLN A 19 21.26 6.95 12.86
CA GLN A 19 20.11 7.86 12.94
C GLN A 19 20.12 8.65 14.27
N LEU A 20 19.97 9.98 14.17
CA LEU A 20 19.70 10.91 15.27
C LEU A 20 18.19 10.94 15.58
N GLU A 21 17.81 10.90 16.87
CA GLU A 21 16.41 11.15 17.30
C GLU A 21 15.92 12.56 16.89
N GLN A 22 14.79 12.64 16.17
CA GLN A 22 14.07 13.90 15.96
C GLN A 22 13.32 14.33 17.22
N ARG A 23 13.57 15.56 17.69
CA ARG A 23 12.86 16.14 18.84
C ARG A 23 11.45 16.62 18.46
N LEU A 24 10.42 15.88 18.89
CA LEU A 24 9.01 16.30 18.89
C LEU A 24 8.79 17.61 19.67
N MET A 25 8.19 18.61 19.01
CA MET A 25 7.57 19.78 19.64
C MET A 25 6.07 19.53 19.80
N LEU A 26 5.62 19.24 21.03
CA LEU A 26 4.21 19.01 21.38
C LEU A 26 3.40 20.32 21.55
N ALA A 27 2.13 20.22 21.15
CA ALA A 27 1.12 21.26 20.91
C ALA A 27 0.36 21.80 22.15
N ALA A 28 -0.52 22.79 21.93
CA ALA A 28 -1.75 23.07 22.70
C ALA A 28 -2.71 23.85 21.76
N ASP A 29 -4.00 23.54 21.60
CA ASP A 29 -5.09 23.75 22.57
C ASP A 29 -6.37 22.95 22.21
N ALA A 30 -7.15 22.54 23.22
CA ALA A 30 -8.44 21.85 23.13
C ALA A 30 -9.60 22.70 23.72
N GLY A 31 -10.84 22.51 23.25
CA GLY A 31 -12.01 23.25 23.77
C GLY A 31 -13.41 22.63 23.52
N VAL A 32 -13.83 21.75 24.45
CA VAL A 32 -15.14 21.55 25.15
C VAL A 32 -16.51 21.78 24.46
N ALA A 33 -17.39 20.77 24.59
CA ALA A 33 -18.82 20.69 24.20
C ALA A 33 -19.83 21.00 25.34
N ALA A 34 -21.10 21.29 24.99
CA ALA A 34 -22.25 21.35 25.92
C ALA A 34 -23.60 20.93 25.26
N GLU A 35 -24.40 20.14 25.99
CA GLU A 35 -25.70 19.53 25.62
C GLU A 35 -26.95 20.39 25.93
N ILE A 36 -28.06 20.24 25.17
CA ILE A 36 -29.44 20.63 25.58
C ILE A 36 -30.52 19.63 25.08
N SER A 37 -31.52 19.39 25.94
CA SER A 37 -32.65 18.44 25.94
C SER A 37 -33.90 18.79 25.09
N VAL A 38 -34.63 17.75 24.64
CA VAL A 38 -35.81 17.80 23.72
C VAL A 38 -37.15 17.51 24.44
N SER A 39 -38.19 18.34 24.28
CA SER A 39 -39.62 17.92 24.36
C SER A 39 -40.60 19.06 24.00
N SER A 40 -41.16 19.08 22.76
CA SER A 40 -42.48 19.72 22.45
C SER A 40 -42.99 19.61 20.98
N THR A 41 -42.40 18.83 20.08
CA THR A 41 -42.61 18.99 18.61
C THR A 41 -43.88 18.38 17.98
N MET A 42 -44.67 17.55 18.68
CA MET A 42 -45.74 16.75 18.03
C MET A 42 -47.04 17.50 17.64
N ALA A 43 -47.19 18.79 17.93
CA ALA A 43 -48.44 19.52 17.67
C ALA A 43 -48.44 20.43 16.42
N ASN A 44 -47.28 20.72 15.82
CA ASN A 44 -47.17 21.73 14.74
C ASN A 44 -47.14 21.16 13.31
N SER A 45 -46.94 19.85 13.11
CA SER A 45 -46.75 19.28 11.76
C SER A 45 -48.04 19.12 10.93
N ALA A 46 -49.22 19.11 11.56
CA ALA A 46 -50.49 18.84 10.87
C ALA A 46 -51.01 19.99 9.98
N SER A 47 -50.51 21.21 10.16
CA SER A 47 -50.96 22.40 9.41
C SER A 47 -50.14 22.72 8.15
N LYS A 48 -49.09 21.94 7.84
CA LYS A 48 -48.15 22.21 6.72
C LYS A 48 -48.22 21.23 5.55
N LEU A 49 -48.98 20.12 5.67
CA LEU A 49 -49.09 19.13 4.60
C LEU A 49 -50.12 19.54 3.54
N ALA A 50 -49.66 19.88 2.33
CA ALA A 50 -50.46 19.74 1.13
C ALA A 50 -50.41 18.28 0.66
N VAL A 51 -51.27 17.42 1.21
CA VAL A 51 -51.46 16.06 0.70
C VAL A 51 -52.01 16.19 -0.73
N ALA A 52 -51.38 15.53 -1.69
CA ALA A 52 -51.82 15.45 -3.08
C ALA A 52 -53.14 14.64 -3.20
N ASN A 53 -54.24 15.20 -2.71
CA ASN A 53 -55.59 14.91 -3.15
C ASN A 53 -56.59 15.96 -2.64
N MET A 54 -57.24 16.63 -3.59
CA MET A 54 -58.39 17.56 -3.52
C MET A 54 -58.12 19.09 -3.57
N GLY A 55 -58.48 19.68 -4.72
CA GLY A 55 -59.34 20.88 -4.79
C GLY A 55 -58.68 22.25 -4.92
N GLU A 56 -58.71 22.81 -6.15
CA GLU A 56 -58.70 24.24 -6.51
C GLU A 56 -58.29 25.24 -5.40
N SER A 57 -57.00 25.38 -5.13
CA SER A 57 -56.48 26.63 -4.55
C SER A 57 -55.02 26.85 -4.92
N ASP A 58 -54.78 28.06 -5.41
CA ASP A 58 -53.50 28.62 -5.86
C ASP A 58 -52.45 28.59 -4.74
N VAL A 59 -51.34 27.87 -4.96
CA VAL A 59 -50.19 27.85 -4.03
C VAL A 59 -49.46 29.19 -4.14
N SER A 60 -49.43 29.97 -3.05
CA SER A 60 -48.65 31.20 -3.02
C SER A 60 -47.21 30.88 -2.65
N ALA A 61 -46.29 30.89 -3.62
CA ALA A 61 -44.87 30.90 -3.30
C ALA A 61 -44.13 31.81 -4.27
N GLY A 62 -43.65 32.94 -3.75
CA GLY A 62 -42.50 33.67 -4.31
C GLY A 62 -41.21 33.33 -3.58
N GLY A 63 -41.13 32.12 -2.97
CA GLY A 63 -40.05 31.63 -2.11
C GLY A 63 -39.60 30.21 -2.50
N ALA A 64 -39.19 29.39 -1.52
CA ALA A 64 -38.67 28.04 -1.73
C ALA A 64 -39.77 26.96 -1.84
N VAL A 65 -39.49 25.89 -2.60
CA VAL A 65 -40.32 24.67 -2.66
C VAL A 65 -39.47 23.48 -2.20
N VAL A 66 -39.96 22.72 -1.22
CA VAL A 66 -39.24 21.61 -0.59
C VAL A 66 -39.97 20.30 -0.85
N PHE A 67 -39.30 19.39 -1.55
CA PHE A 67 -39.74 18.02 -1.78
C PHE A 67 -39.03 17.09 -0.80
N ILE A 68 -39.78 16.24 -0.10
CA ILE A 68 -39.22 15.23 0.80
C ILE A 68 -39.74 13.85 0.39
N ASP A 69 -38.85 12.89 0.20
CA ASP A 69 -39.22 11.49 -0.03
C ASP A 69 -39.77 10.86 1.26
N ALA A 70 -40.89 10.15 1.17
CA ALA A 70 -41.54 9.54 2.32
C ALA A 70 -40.71 8.41 2.97
N ARG A 71 -39.68 7.91 2.27
CA ARG A 71 -38.71 6.91 2.77
C ARG A 71 -37.56 7.53 3.57
N VAL A 72 -37.46 8.85 3.62
CA VAL A 72 -36.53 9.55 4.52
C VAL A 72 -37.01 9.37 5.96
N ASN A 73 -36.15 8.79 6.80
CA ASN A 73 -36.47 8.53 8.19
C ASN A 73 -36.76 9.81 8.95
N ASP A 74 -37.78 9.81 9.82
CA ASP A 74 -38.20 10.99 10.57
C ASP A 74 -38.40 12.26 9.71
N TRP A 75 -38.85 12.13 8.46
CA TRP A 75 -39.16 13.29 7.59
C TRP A 75 -40.11 14.29 8.26
N ASN A 76 -40.96 13.85 9.19
CA ASN A 76 -41.83 14.69 10.01
C ASN A 76 -41.06 15.69 10.89
N ALA A 77 -39.87 15.33 11.36
CA ALA A 77 -38.97 16.20 12.10
C ALA A 77 -38.37 17.27 11.17
N LEU A 78 -37.91 16.89 9.97
CA LEU A 78 -37.46 17.84 8.94
C LEU A 78 -38.56 18.82 8.54
N ALA A 79 -39.78 18.31 8.34
CA ALA A 79 -40.95 19.12 8.02
C ALA A 79 -41.26 20.19 9.07
N SER A 80 -40.92 19.94 10.35
CA SER A 80 -41.12 20.91 11.43
C SER A 80 -40.18 22.12 11.36
N GLY A 81 -39.03 21.97 10.68
CA GLY A 81 -38.01 23.00 10.50
C GLY A 81 -38.12 23.83 9.20
N ILE A 82 -39.12 23.54 8.36
CA ILE A 82 -39.38 24.27 7.11
C ILE A 82 -40.12 25.56 7.43
N ASP A 83 -39.59 26.70 6.97
CA ASP A 83 -40.21 28.03 7.14
C ASP A 83 -41.65 28.09 6.57
N ASP A 84 -42.54 28.81 7.25
CA ASP A 84 -43.97 28.93 6.87
C ASP A 84 -44.19 29.57 5.49
N SER A 85 -43.18 30.24 4.94
CA SER A 85 -43.18 30.86 3.60
C SER A 85 -42.84 29.89 2.47
N ALA A 86 -42.34 28.68 2.77
CA ALA A 86 -42.06 27.65 1.78
C ALA A 86 -43.24 26.70 1.56
N THR A 87 -43.29 26.14 0.36
CA THR A 87 -44.23 25.07 0.02
C THR A 87 -43.54 23.72 0.22
N MET A 88 -44.05 22.90 1.13
CA MET A 88 -43.60 21.50 1.31
C MET A 88 -44.48 20.55 0.50
N VAL A 89 -43.85 19.59 -0.18
CA VAL A 89 -44.49 18.47 -0.88
C VAL A 89 -43.84 17.16 -0.45
N LEU A 90 -44.67 16.20 -0.01
CA LEU A 90 -44.22 14.84 0.29
C LEU A 90 -44.37 13.97 -0.97
N ILE A 91 -43.31 13.28 -1.38
CA ILE A 91 -43.32 12.31 -2.48
C ILE A 91 -43.48 10.92 -1.86
N ASN A 92 -44.58 10.22 -2.18
CA ASN A 92 -44.80 8.86 -1.67
C ASN A 92 -44.00 7.85 -2.49
N SER A 93 -43.65 6.72 -1.86
CA SER A 93 -42.80 5.67 -2.43
C SER A 93 -43.36 4.97 -3.68
N ASP A 94 -44.62 5.22 -4.05
CA ASP A 94 -45.28 4.66 -5.23
C ASP A 94 -45.41 5.67 -6.39
N GLN A 95 -44.91 6.90 -6.22
CA GLN A 95 -45.06 8.00 -7.18
C GLN A 95 -43.81 8.19 -8.04
N ASP A 96 -44.01 8.65 -9.28
CA ASP A 96 -42.94 9.17 -10.14
C ASP A 96 -42.52 10.56 -9.62
N ALA A 97 -41.26 10.67 -9.20
CA ALA A 97 -40.77 11.87 -8.55
C ALA A 97 -40.65 13.06 -9.53
N ILE A 98 -40.20 12.82 -10.76
CA ILE A 98 -40.04 13.88 -11.77
C ILE A 98 -41.42 14.42 -12.17
N GLU A 99 -42.42 13.56 -12.31
CA GLU A 99 -43.80 13.97 -12.58
C GLU A 99 -44.37 14.82 -11.44
N VAL A 100 -44.16 14.42 -10.18
CA VAL A 100 -44.62 15.16 -9.00
C VAL A 100 -43.95 16.53 -8.90
N ILE A 101 -42.63 16.61 -9.10
CA ILE A 101 -41.90 17.88 -9.07
C ILE A 101 -42.39 18.79 -10.20
N THR A 102 -42.43 18.29 -11.43
CA THR A 102 -42.83 19.05 -12.62
C THR A 102 -44.25 19.61 -12.49
N SER A 103 -45.22 18.77 -12.13
CA SER A 103 -46.62 19.18 -11.96
C SER A 103 -46.83 20.13 -10.77
N THR A 104 -45.94 20.10 -9.77
CA THR A 104 -45.96 21.05 -8.66
C THR A 104 -45.45 22.41 -9.08
N LEU A 105 -44.30 22.47 -9.75
CA LEU A 105 -43.71 23.73 -10.23
C LEU A 105 -44.62 24.47 -11.21
N GLN A 106 -45.33 23.74 -12.08
CA GLN A 106 -46.30 24.31 -13.02
C GLN A 106 -47.50 25.00 -12.35
N ARG A 107 -47.84 24.62 -11.10
CA ARG A 107 -48.98 25.17 -10.35
C ARG A 107 -48.61 26.38 -9.50
N LEU A 108 -47.34 26.81 -9.53
CA LEU A 108 -46.91 27.98 -8.78
C LEU A 108 -47.42 29.27 -9.43
N ASN A 109 -47.90 30.20 -8.61
CA ASN A 109 -48.38 31.51 -9.08
C ASN A 109 -47.26 32.52 -9.33
N GLN A 110 -46.05 32.22 -8.89
CA GLN A 110 -44.81 32.95 -9.15
C GLN A 110 -43.68 31.93 -9.29
N PRO A 111 -42.59 32.25 -10.03
CA PRO A 111 -41.44 31.36 -10.09
C PRO A 111 -40.80 31.14 -8.72
N ALA A 112 -40.44 29.89 -8.40
CA ALA A 112 -39.75 29.54 -7.17
C ALA A 112 -38.35 30.17 -7.11
N GLN A 113 -37.91 30.57 -5.92
CA GLN A 113 -36.53 31.01 -5.70
C GLN A 113 -35.56 29.83 -5.61
N SER A 114 -35.99 28.74 -5.00
CA SER A 114 -35.20 27.52 -4.88
C SER A 114 -36.09 26.29 -4.85
N VAL A 115 -35.54 25.17 -5.32
CA VAL A 115 -36.11 23.83 -5.21
C VAL A 115 -35.19 23.01 -4.33
N HIS A 116 -35.74 22.44 -3.26
CA HIS A 116 -35.01 21.57 -2.36
C HIS A 116 -35.55 20.16 -2.50
N LEU A 117 -34.69 19.17 -2.65
CA LEU A 117 -35.05 17.76 -2.72
C LEU A 117 -34.34 17.00 -1.61
N VAL A 118 -35.09 16.38 -0.71
CA VAL A 118 -34.56 15.52 0.36
C VAL A 118 -34.92 14.08 0.06
N CYS A 119 -33.92 13.24 -0.14
CA CYS A 119 -34.08 11.84 -0.47
C CYS A 119 -32.86 11.03 -0.02
N HIS A 120 -32.90 9.72 -0.21
CA HIS A 120 -31.66 8.92 -0.19
C HIS A 120 -30.95 9.07 -1.53
N GLY A 121 -29.66 8.77 -1.56
CA GLY A 121 -28.84 8.83 -2.77
C GLY A 121 -27.60 7.97 -2.66
N ASP A 122 -27.00 7.73 -3.82
CA ASP A 122 -25.69 7.12 -4.04
C ASP A 122 -24.99 7.94 -5.14
N SER A 123 -23.69 7.71 -5.38
CA SER A 123 -22.95 8.39 -6.45
C SER A 123 -23.67 8.33 -7.80
N GLY A 124 -24.14 9.50 -8.27
CA GLY A 124 -24.85 9.64 -9.53
C GLY A 124 -26.31 9.15 -9.54
N GLN A 125 -26.90 8.89 -8.38
CA GLN A 125 -28.26 8.35 -8.25
C GLN A 125 -29.08 9.03 -7.15
N LEU A 126 -30.37 9.25 -7.41
CA LEU A 126 -31.35 9.68 -6.40
C LEU A 126 -32.40 8.61 -6.20
N HIS A 127 -32.60 8.18 -4.95
CA HIS A 127 -33.70 7.27 -4.61
C HIS A 127 -34.87 8.10 -4.09
N VAL A 128 -35.83 8.40 -4.98
CA VAL A 128 -37.01 9.22 -4.64
C VAL A 128 -38.29 8.67 -5.27
N GLY A 129 -39.36 8.58 -4.48
CA GLY A 129 -40.61 7.99 -4.95
C GLY A 129 -40.46 6.50 -5.26
N ARG A 130 -40.92 6.06 -6.44
CA ARG A 130 -40.84 4.64 -6.87
C ARG A 130 -39.60 4.29 -7.70
N GLU A 131 -38.82 5.30 -8.07
CA GLU A 131 -37.74 5.19 -9.07
C GLU A 131 -36.38 5.55 -8.46
N THR A 132 -35.32 5.01 -9.07
CA THR A 132 -33.96 5.53 -8.96
C THR A 132 -33.74 6.46 -10.14
N ILE A 133 -33.38 7.71 -9.89
CA ILE A 133 -33.08 8.69 -10.93
C ILE A 133 -31.57 8.75 -11.11
N ASP A 134 -31.10 8.24 -12.23
CA ASP A 134 -29.73 8.29 -12.72
C ASP A 134 -29.61 9.17 -13.98
N THR A 135 -28.42 9.24 -14.58
CA THR A 135 -28.17 10.06 -15.78
C THR A 135 -29.08 9.69 -16.95
N ASP A 136 -29.33 8.40 -17.17
CA ASP A 136 -30.22 7.93 -18.24
C ASP A 136 -31.66 8.36 -18.01
N THR A 137 -32.13 8.26 -16.77
CA THR A 137 -33.45 8.72 -16.35
C THR A 137 -33.59 10.23 -16.54
N LEU A 138 -32.55 11.02 -16.22
CA LEU A 138 -32.53 12.47 -16.48
C LEU A 138 -32.64 12.77 -17.98
N ILE A 139 -31.85 12.10 -18.82
CA ILE A 139 -31.87 12.29 -20.28
C ILE A 139 -33.24 11.93 -20.85
N GLN A 140 -33.82 10.80 -20.43
CA GLN A 140 -35.17 10.38 -20.85
C GLN A 140 -36.24 11.39 -20.40
N SER A 141 -36.01 12.04 -19.26
CA SER A 141 -36.90 13.04 -18.67
C SER A 141 -36.58 14.49 -19.07
N GLN A 142 -35.69 14.70 -20.04
CA GLN A 142 -35.22 16.02 -20.48
C GLN A 142 -36.36 17.02 -20.71
N SER A 143 -37.45 16.59 -21.35
CA SER A 143 -38.58 17.46 -21.65
C SER A 143 -39.32 17.98 -20.41
N SER A 144 -39.32 17.22 -19.31
CA SER A 144 -39.90 17.61 -18.03
C SER A 144 -38.94 18.50 -17.25
N LEU A 145 -37.65 18.14 -17.21
CA LEU A 145 -36.60 18.91 -16.51
C LEU A 145 -36.41 20.31 -17.10
N GLN A 146 -36.45 20.44 -18.43
CA GLN A 146 -36.38 21.74 -19.11
C GLN A 146 -37.58 22.65 -18.77
N GLN A 147 -38.70 22.10 -18.34
CA GLN A 147 -39.84 22.90 -17.91
C GLN A 147 -39.61 23.55 -16.55
N TRP A 148 -38.75 22.99 -15.70
CA TRP A 148 -38.45 23.54 -14.37
C TRP A 148 -37.88 24.96 -14.51
N ALA A 149 -37.05 25.22 -15.51
CA ALA A 149 -36.51 26.54 -15.85
C ALA A 149 -37.56 27.65 -16.04
N ASN A 150 -38.78 27.29 -16.46
CA ASN A 150 -39.86 28.28 -16.69
C ASN A 150 -40.62 28.63 -15.39
N HIS A 151 -40.41 27.85 -14.34
CA HIS A 151 -41.15 27.91 -13.08
C HIS A 151 -40.25 28.12 -11.86
N VAL A 152 -38.93 28.15 -12.09
CA VAL A 152 -37.91 28.59 -11.13
C VAL A 152 -37.32 29.89 -11.69
N ARG A 153 -36.90 30.81 -10.81
CA ARG A 153 -36.28 32.06 -11.25
C ARG A 153 -35.00 31.79 -12.04
N ALA A 154 -34.61 32.75 -12.89
CA ALA A 154 -33.39 32.63 -13.69
C ALA A 154 -32.09 32.60 -12.84
N ASP A 155 -32.17 33.09 -11.60
CA ASP A 155 -31.14 33.03 -10.56
C ASP A 155 -31.47 31.97 -9.48
N GLY A 156 -32.41 31.07 -9.77
CA GLY A 156 -32.88 30.10 -8.79
C GLY A 156 -32.05 28.82 -8.73
N ASP A 157 -32.05 28.20 -7.56
CA ASP A 157 -31.17 27.08 -7.24
C ASP A 157 -31.94 25.77 -7.02
N VAL A 158 -31.33 24.64 -7.36
CA VAL A 158 -31.78 23.29 -7.00
C VAL A 158 -30.79 22.69 -6.00
N LEU A 159 -31.26 22.38 -4.79
CA LEU A 159 -30.44 21.82 -3.72
C LEU A 159 -30.88 20.39 -3.44
N VAL A 160 -29.97 19.43 -3.59
CA VAL A 160 -30.23 18.01 -3.48
C VAL A 160 -29.56 17.46 -2.23
N TYR A 161 -30.36 17.12 -1.23
CA TYR A 161 -29.95 16.51 0.03
C TYR A 161 -30.16 14.99 -0.08
N GLY A 162 -29.17 14.33 -0.69
CA GLY A 162 -29.04 12.87 -0.72
C GLY A 162 -27.58 12.51 -0.51
N CYS A 163 -27.33 11.43 0.23
CA CYS A 163 -25.98 10.96 0.53
C CYS A 163 -25.20 10.69 -0.76
N ASP A 164 -23.95 11.13 -0.81
CA ASP A 164 -22.95 10.76 -1.82
C ASP A 164 -23.35 11.05 -3.28
N VAL A 165 -24.44 11.78 -3.55
CA VAL A 165 -25.01 11.97 -4.90
C VAL A 165 -23.98 12.58 -5.86
N ALA A 166 -23.18 13.53 -5.38
CA ALA A 166 -22.12 14.18 -6.14
C ALA A 166 -20.73 13.56 -5.91
N SER A 167 -20.65 12.46 -5.17
CA SER A 167 -19.38 11.77 -4.88
C SER A 167 -18.78 11.19 -6.15
N GLY A 168 -17.46 11.31 -6.31
CA GLY A 168 -16.72 10.82 -7.47
C GLY A 168 -17.12 11.47 -8.81
N GLN A 169 -16.47 11.05 -9.89
CA GLN A 169 -16.71 11.61 -11.23
C GLN A 169 -18.13 11.33 -11.73
N THR A 170 -18.68 10.15 -11.43
CA THR A 170 -20.06 9.75 -11.78
C THR A 170 -21.09 10.70 -11.15
N GLY A 171 -20.97 10.97 -9.85
CA GLY A 171 -21.86 11.89 -9.16
C GLY A 171 -21.74 13.33 -9.67
N GLN A 172 -20.52 13.80 -9.90
CA GLN A 172 -20.29 15.13 -10.47
C GLN A 172 -20.88 15.28 -11.89
N ALA A 173 -20.77 14.25 -12.73
CA ALA A 173 -21.35 14.22 -14.08
C ALA A 173 -22.88 14.18 -14.05
N PHE A 174 -23.47 13.45 -13.10
CA PHE A 174 -24.91 13.42 -12.86
C PHE A 174 -25.43 14.83 -12.49
N ILE A 175 -24.79 15.51 -11.54
CA ILE A 175 -25.18 16.87 -11.14
C ILE A 175 -24.96 17.89 -12.27
N GLN A 176 -23.88 17.75 -13.06
CA GLN A 176 -23.69 18.55 -14.27
C GLN A 176 -24.80 18.33 -15.29
N THR A 177 -25.23 17.09 -15.50
CA THR A 177 -26.31 16.74 -16.42
C THR A 177 -27.63 17.35 -15.95
N LEU A 178 -27.93 17.23 -14.66
CA LEU A 178 -29.12 17.85 -14.06
C LEU A 178 -29.13 19.38 -14.24
N ALA A 179 -28.00 20.05 -14.00
CA ALA A 179 -27.86 21.49 -14.21
C ALA A 179 -28.01 21.88 -15.70
N GLN A 180 -27.42 21.11 -16.61
CA GLN A 180 -27.52 21.35 -18.04
C GLN A 180 -28.95 21.19 -18.57
N LEU A 181 -29.67 20.17 -18.10
CA LEU A 181 -31.04 19.89 -18.55
C LEU A 181 -32.05 20.87 -17.95
N THR A 182 -31.84 21.31 -16.70
CA THR A 182 -32.73 22.27 -16.03
C THR A 182 -32.39 23.73 -16.33
N HIS A 183 -31.17 24.03 -16.79
CA HIS A 183 -30.63 25.39 -16.92
C HIS A 183 -30.64 26.20 -15.61
N LEU A 184 -30.58 25.52 -14.47
CA LEU A 184 -30.56 26.10 -13.12
C LEU A 184 -29.20 25.86 -12.46
N ASN A 185 -28.91 26.61 -11.39
CA ASN A 185 -27.77 26.25 -10.53
C ASN A 185 -28.15 25.03 -9.68
N VAL A 186 -27.23 24.09 -9.50
CA VAL A 186 -27.49 22.85 -8.75
C VAL A 186 -26.40 22.61 -7.71
N ALA A 187 -26.77 22.19 -6.50
CA ALA A 187 -25.86 21.79 -5.44
C ALA A 187 -26.26 20.42 -4.85
N ALA A 188 -25.29 19.59 -4.51
CA ALA A 188 -25.49 18.27 -3.91
C ALA A 188 -24.31 17.84 -3.01
N SER A 189 -24.57 16.92 -2.07
CA SER A 189 -23.57 16.33 -1.17
C SER A 189 -22.61 15.41 -1.93
N THR A 190 -21.35 15.42 -1.53
CA THR A 190 -20.31 14.45 -1.92
C THR A 190 -20.06 13.39 -0.85
N ASP A 191 -20.72 13.52 0.30
CA ASP A 191 -20.65 12.65 1.46
C ASP A 191 -22.07 12.38 2.03
N VAL A 192 -22.14 11.76 3.21
CA VAL A 192 -23.40 11.50 3.90
C VAL A 192 -24.02 12.81 4.38
N THR A 193 -25.26 13.13 3.99
CA THR A 193 -25.95 14.35 4.46
C THR A 193 -26.65 14.12 5.81
N GLY A 194 -26.29 14.86 6.86
CA GLY A 194 -26.90 14.70 8.20
C GLY A 194 -26.15 15.36 9.37
N THR A 195 -26.28 14.79 10.58
CA THR A 195 -25.54 15.24 11.79
C THR A 195 -24.89 14.13 12.61
N VAL A 196 -24.74 12.96 11.99
CA VAL A 196 -23.99 11.85 12.57
C VAL A 196 -22.50 12.04 12.25
N GLN A 197 -21.62 11.32 12.92
CA GLN A 197 -20.16 11.42 12.76
C GLN A 197 -19.75 11.25 11.27
N HIS A 198 -19.02 12.22 10.72
CA HIS A 198 -18.64 12.35 9.29
C HIS A 198 -19.80 12.63 8.30
N SER A 199 -20.89 13.23 8.77
CA SER A 199 -21.95 13.79 7.93
C SER A 199 -22.20 15.25 8.28
N ASP A 200 -22.52 16.07 7.29
CA ASP A 200 -22.96 17.44 7.50
C ASP A 200 -24.12 17.81 6.56
N TRP A 201 -24.56 19.06 6.60
CA TRP A 201 -25.64 19.56 5.74
C TRP A 201 -25.09 20.43 4.61
N ASP A 202 -23.76 20.44 4.44
CA ASP A 202 -23.12 21.17 3.39
C ASP A 202 -23.37 20.42 2.06
N LEU A 203 -23.29 21.17 0.96
CA LEU A 203 -23.46 20.62 -0.38
C LEU A 203 -22.19 21.01 -1.12
N GLU A 204 -21.17 20.14 -1.06
CA GLU A 204 -19.79 20.46 -1.42
C GLU A 204 -19.63 20.66 -2.93
N TYR A 205 -20.48 20.02 -3.73
CA TYR A 205 -20.42 20.12 -5.18
C TYR A 205 -21.52 21.01 -5.74
N THR A 206 -21.11 22.05 -6.46
CA THR A 206 -22.03 23.04 -7.05
C THR A 206 -21.75 23.24 -8.53
N VAL A 207 -22.81 23.32 -9.34
CA VAL A 207 -22.78 23.73 -10.75
C VAL A 207 -23.57 25.03 -10.87
N GLY A 208 -22.88 26.14 -11.10
CA GLY A 208 -23.46 27.50 -11.08
C GLY A 208 -23.19 28.24 -9.77
N ASN A 209 -23.86 29.38 -9.56
CA ASN A 209 -23.70 30.18 -8.33
C ASN A 209 -24.90 29.97 -7.42
N ILE A 210 -24.70 29.33 -6.26
CA ILE A 210 -25.77 29.09 -5.28
C ILE A 210 -25.95 30.34 -4.41
N GLU A 211 -27.14 30.96 -4.47
CA GLU A 211 -27.49 32.16 -3.69
C GLU A 211 -28.47 31.84 -2.53
N SER A 212 -29.03 30.64 -2.52
CA SER A 212 -30.00 30.16 -1.55
C SER A 212 -29.33 29.61 -0.29
N ALA A 213 -29.78 30.06 0.89
CA ALA A 213 -29.33 29.50 2.16
C ALA A 213 -29.90 28.09 2.40
N LEU A 214 -29.18 27.26 3.16
CA LEU A 214 -29.67 25.98 3.68
C LEU A 214 -31.00 26.19 4.42
N PHE A 215 -32.03 25.44 4.02
CA PHE A 215 -33.42 25.82 4.29
C PHE A 215 -33.97 25.34 5.64
N PHE A 216 -33.30 24.39 6.29
CA PHE A 216 -33.73 23.86 7.60
C PHE A 216 -33.18 24.73 8.75
N ASP A 217 -34.05 25.06 9.71
CA ASP A 217 -33.66 25.71 10.97
C ASP A 217 -32.47 24.97 11.61
N SER A 218 -31.47 25.69 12.09
CA SER A 218 -30.26 25.11 12.67
C SER A 218 -30.56 24.13 13.81
N SER A 219 -31.61 24.37 14.60
CA SER A 219 -32.03 23.47 15.68
C SER A 219 -32.59 22.13 15.19
N VAL A 220 -33.16 22.10 13.98
CA VAL A 220 -33.66 20.87 13.33
C VAL A 220 -32.52 20.14 12.65
N ARG A 221 -31.60 20.87 12.00
CA ARG A 221 -30.36 20.29 11.48
C ARG A 221 -29.59 19.60 12.60
N ASP A 222 -29.23 20.33 13.66
CA ASP A 222 -28.46 19.83 14.81
C ASP A 222 -29.14 18.66 15.55
N GLY A 223 -30.46 18.52 15.44
CA GLY A 223 -31.26 17.49 16.09
C GLY A 223 -31.65 16.29 15.23
N TYR A 224 -31.44 16.34 13.91
CA TYR A 224 -31.89 15.30 13.00
C TYR A 224 -30.91 14.12 12.95
N ARG A 225 -31.34 12.96 13.43
CA ARG A 225 -30.54 11.73 13.55
C ARG A 225 -30.96 10.67 12.52
N GLY A 226 -31.30 11.06 11.30
CA GLY A 226 -31.65 10.10 10.25
C GLY A 226 -30.50 9.11 10.02
N THR A 227 -30.78 7.81 10.09
CA THR A 227 -29.85 6.69 9.84
C THR A 227 -30.43 5.75 8.78
N LEU A 228 -29.62 4.89 8.17
CA LEU A 228 -30.06 3.79 7.31
C LEU A 228 -30.70 2.66 8.13
N ASN A 229 -31.65 1.91 7.56
CA ASN A 229 -32.40 0.85 8.25
C ASN A 229 -32.23 -0.51 7.57
N ILE A 230 -31.89 -1.54 8.35
CA ILE A 230 -31.84 -2.94 7.93
C ILE A 230 -32.97 -3.70 8.61
N VAL A 231 -33.79 -4.42 7.84
CA VAL A 231 -34.85 -5.30 8.34
C VAL A 231 -34.56 -6.74 7.94
N ILE A 232 -34.50 -7.66 8.89
CA ILE A 232 -34.19 -9.07 8.67
C ILE A 232 -35.45 -9.87 8.96
N ASN A 233 -36.01 -10.56 7.96
CA ASN A 233 -37.19 -11.40 8.14
C ASN A 233 -36.75 -12.85 8.41
N ALA A 234 -36.70 -13.24 9.68
CA ALA A 234 -36.19 -14.55 10.09
C ALA A 234 -37.09 -15.27 11.11
N TRP A 235 -36.92 -16.59 11.23
CA TRP A 235 -37.46 -17.39 12.33
C TRP A 235 -36.63 -18.66 12.59
N GLY A 236 -36.75 -19.22 13.78
CA GLY A 236 -36.04 -20.42 14.22
C GLY A 236 -36.98 -21.61 14.41
N GLN A 237 -36.55 -22.79 13.98
CA GLN A 237 -37.37 -24.01 14.04
C GLN A 237 -37.79 -24.38 15.47
N THR A 238 -36.94 -24.14 16.45
CA THR A 238 -37.17 -24.47 17.87
C THR A 238 -37.48 -23.24 18.73
N GLY A 239 -37.15 -22.04 18.26
CA GLY A 239 -37.20 -20.80 19.02
C GLY A 239 -36.00 -20.60 19.94
N GLU A 240 -34.96 -21.42 19.78
CA GLU A 240 -33.70 -21.33 20.53
C GLU A 240 -32.53 -20.93 19.61
N GLU A 241 -32.78 -20.77 18.32
CA GLU A 241 -31.81 -20.35 17.32
C GLU A 241 -31.34 -18.90 17.57
N GLN A 242 -30.03 -18.69 17.54
CA GLN A 242 -29.40 -17.39 17.66
C GLN A 242 -28.64 -17.06 16.39
N PHE A 243 -28.72 -15.80 15.96
CA PHE A 243 -27.99 -15.34 14.79
C PHE A 243 -27.38 -13.95 15.00
N ASN A 244 -26.25 -13.71 14.34
CA ASN A 244 -25.64 -12.40 14.26
C ASN A 244 -26.04 -11.71 12.96
N LEU A 245 -26.27 -10.41 13.04
CA LEU A 245 -26.11 -9.52 11.90
C LEU A 245 -24.64 -9.08 11.87
N ARG A 246 -23.98 -9.30 10.74
CA ARG A 246 -22.65 -8.76 10.48
C ARG A 246 -22.68 -7.73 9.36
N ILE A 247 -21.91 -6.67 9.54
CA ILE A 247 -21.65 -5.65 8.54
C ILE A 247 -20.13 -5.57 8.36
N ASN A 248 -19.62 -5.67 7.12
CA ASN A 248 -18.17 -5.67 6.86
C ASN A 248 -17.39 -6.71 7.69
N HIS A 249 -18.00 -7.90 7.86
CA HIS A 249 -17.50 -9.00 8.69
C HIS A 249 -17.46 -8.76 10.21
N GLU A 250 -17.89 -7.59 10.69
CA GLU A 250 -18.01 -7.30 12.13
C GLU A 250 -19.41 -7.63 12.64
N VAL A 251 -19.51 -8.26 13.81
CA VAL A 251 -20.80 -8.52 14.46
C VAL A 251 -21.35 -7.21 15.04
N VAL A 252 -22.43 -6.71 14.46
CA VAL A 252 -23.06 -5.45 14.88
C VAL A 252 -24.29 -5.68 15.76
N ALA A 253 -24.95 -6.84 15.65
CA ALA A 253 -26.05 -7.23 16.51
C ALA A 253 -26.18 -8.76 16.61
N THR A 254 -26.79 -9.23 17.70
CA THR A 254 -27.13 -10.64 17.92
C THR A 254 -28.60 -10.74 18.33
N TYR A 255 -29.33 -11.67 17.72
CA TYR A 255 -30.76 -11.86 17.92
C TYR A 255 -31.11 -13.30 18.31
N ASP A 256 -32.17 -13.45 19.10
CA ASP A 256 -32.85 -14.73 19.35
C ASP A 256 -34.04 -14.89 18.39
N ALA A 257 -34.01 -15.92 17.54
CA ALA A 257 -35.06 -16.14 16.55
C ALA A 257 -36.31 -16.79 17.18
N ALA A 258 -37.49 -16.23 16.89
CA ALA A 258 -38.77 -16.75 17.37
C ALA A 258 -39.25 -17.95 16.54
N THR A 259 -40.26 -18.68 17.03
CA THR A 259 -40.90 -19.82 16.30
C THR A 259 -41.87 -19.37 15.19
N THR A 260 -41.84 -18.10 14.79
CA THR A 260 -42.67 -17.51 13.73
C THR A 260 -41.90 -16.41 13.02
N TRP A 261 -42.15 -16.18 11.72
CA TRP A 261 -41.57 -15.07 10.96
C TRP A 261 -41.71 -13.75 11.70
N THR A 262 -40.57 -13.20 12.10
CA THR A 262 -40.48 -11.97 12.87
C THR A 262 -39.45 -11.05 12.20
N PRO A 263 -39.78 -9.77 11.94
CA PRO A 263 -38.80 -8.80 11.47
C PRO A 263 -37.89 -8.38 12.63
N PHE A 264 -36.58 -8.35 12.37
CA PHE A 264 -35.56 -7.81 13.27
C PHE A 264 -34.96 -6.57 12.62
N GLU A 265 -34.96 -5.43 13.33
CA GLU A 265 -34.54 -4.15 12.78
C GLU A 265 -33.19 -3.72 13.36
N TYR A 266 -32.32 -3.19 12.52
CA TYR A 266 -31.02 -2.62 12.90
C TYR A 266 -30.81 -1.27 12.19
N GLN A 267 -30.35 -0.27 12.94
CA GLN A 267 -30.06 1.07 12.43
C GLN A 267 -28.56 1.28 12.30
N THR A 268 -28.12 1.85 11.18
CA THR A 268 -26.71 2.09 10.87
C THR A 268 -26.52 3.42 10.15
N ASN A 269 -25.36 4.04 10.31
CA ASN A 269 -24.98 5.28 9.65
C ASN A 269 -24.05 5.07 8.44
N GLN A 270 -23.73 3.83 8.10
CA GLN A 270 -22.90 3.46 6.95
C GLN A 270 -23.79 3.32 5.71
N SER A 271 -23.33 3.78 4.53
CA SER A 271 -23.90 3.33 3.25
C SER A 271 -23.63 1.84 3.07
N LEU A 272 -24.64 1.07 2.70
CA LEU A 272 -24.59 -0.39 2.69
C LEU A 272 -25.30 -0.98 1.47
N SER A 273 -24.61 -1.92 0.84
CA SER A 273 -25.11 -2.85 -0.16
C SER A 273 -25.21 -4.28 0.44
N GLY A 274 -26.00 -5.16 -0.19
CA GLY A 274 -26.28 -6.51 0.33
C GLY A 274 -25.03 -7.38 0.54
N ASP A 275 -24.00 -7.21 -0.30
CA ASP A 275 -22.68 -7.86 -0.21
C ASP A 275 -21.91 -7.49 1.07
N ARG A 276 -22.31 -6.45 1.79
CA ARG A 276 -21.73 -6.09 3.09
C ARG A 276 -22.47 -6.71 4.27
N VAL A 277 -23.62 -7.37 4.06
CA VAL A 277 -24.50 -7.87 5.11
C VAL A 277 -24.51 -9.40 5.20
N GLN A 278 -24.17 -9.94 6.38
CA GLN A 278 -24.30 -11.36 6.67
C GLN A 278 -25.30 -11.64 7.78
N ILE A 279 -26.06 -12.73 7.62
CA ILE A 279 -26.89 -13.32 8.67
C ILE A 279 -26.26 -14.64 9.07
N GLU A 280 -25.53 -14.62 10.18
CA GLU A 280 -24.72 -15.74 10.67
C GLU A 280 -25.47 -16.51 11.76
N PHE A 281 -25.81 -17.77 11.49
CA PHE A 281 -26.38 -18.70 12.46
C PHE A 281 -25.27 -19.29 13.34
N ILE A 282 -25.35 -19.11 14.66
CA ILE A 282 -24.22 -19.31 15.57
C ILE A 282 -24.37 -20.45 16.59
N ASN A 283 -25.57 -21.02 16.75
CA ASN A 283 -25.85 -21.98 17.82
C ASN A 283 -26.62 -23.23 17.37
N ASP A 284 -26.30 -23.74 16.19
CA ASP A 284 -26.77 -25.04 15.71
C ASP A 284 -26.58 -26.14 16.75
N ALA A 285 -27.56 -27.03 16.82
CA ALA A 285 -27.54 -28.21 17.68
C ALA A 285 -28.38 -29.33 17.05
N TYR A 286 -27.68 -30.31 16.47
CA TYR A 286 -28.28 -31.54 15.94
C TYR A 286 -28.22 -32.69 16.95
N ASP A 287 -29.37 -33.08 17.50
CA ASP A 287 -29.55 -34.25 18.38
C ASP A 287 -30.75 -35.10 17.91
N PRO A 288 -30.50 -36.08 17.02
CA PRO A 288 -31.55 -36.93 16.48
C PRO A 288 -32.16 -37.88 17.52
N ALA A 289 -31.47 -38.16 18.64
CA ALA A 289 -31.99 -39.04 19.69
C ALA A 289 -33.13 -38.37 20.48
N ASN A 290 -33.12 -37.03 20.52
CA ASN A 290 -34.16 -36.22 21.17
C ASN A 290 -35.04 -35.45 20.17
N ASN A 291 -34.96 -35.78 18.87
CA ASN A 291 -35.69 -35.12 17.79
C ASN A 291 -35.50 -33.58 17.83
N ARG A 292 -34.27 -33.15 18.11
CA ARG A 292 -33.87 -31.75 18.18
C ARG A 292 -32.93 -31.46 17.03
N ASP A 293 -33.28 -30.45 16.26
CA ASP A 293 -32.51 -29.97 15.13
C ASP A 293 -32.82 -28.48 15.00
N ARG A 294 -31.79 -27.64 15.16
CA ARG A 294 -31.95 -26.18 15.18
C ARG A 294 -31.63 -25.65 13.79
N ASN A 295 -32.64 -25.13 13.13
CA ASN A 295 -32.50 -24.59 11.79
C ASN A 295 -32.98 -23.14 11.78
N LEU A 296 -32.15 -22.25 11.24
CA LEU A 296 -32.50 -20.85 11.04
C LEU A 296 -33.07 -20.67 9.63
N PHE A 297 -34.22 -20.02 9.55
CA PHE A 297 -34.87 -19.64 8.31
C PHE A 297 -34.77 -18.13 8.16
N VAL A 298 -34.26 -17.67 7.03
CA VAL A 298 -34.18 -16.24 6.69
C VAL A 298 -34.84 -16.06 5.34
N ASN A 299 -35.93 -15.30 5.26
CA ASN A 299 -36.67 -15.13 4.01
C ASN A 299 -35.95 -14.12 3.12
N ASN A 300 -35.80 -12.90 3.64
CA ASN A 300 -35.11 -11.81 2.98
C ASN A 300 -34.55 -10.84 4.02
N ILE A 301 -33.68 -9.96 3.54
CA ILE A 301 -33.34 -8.73 4.24
C ILE A 301 -33.84 -7.54 3.43
N GLN A 302 -34.07 -6.41 4.11
CA GLN A 302 -34.28 -5.13 3.49
C GLN A 302 -33.22 -4.16 3.95
N ILE A 303 -32.52 -3.50 3.02
CA ILE A 303 -31.58 -2.42 3.30
C ILE A 303 -32.16 -1.18 2.64
N ASN A 304 -32.45 -0.14 3.42
CA ASN A 304 -33.06 1.09 2.91
C ASN A 304 -34.39 0.88 2.16
N GLY A 305 -35.12 -0.19 2.51
CA GLY A 305 -36.37 -0.59 1.86
C GLY A 305 -36.18 -1.37 0.55
N GLN A 306 -34.95 -1.53 0.04
CA GLN A 306 -34.62 -2.45 -1.04
C GLN A 306 -34.57 -3.88 -0.49
N ASN A 307 -35.15 -4.83 -1.21
CA ASN A 307 -35.40 -6.18 -0.72
C ASN A 307 -34.45 -7.19 -1.39
N TYR A 308 -33.81 -8.03 -0.59
CA TYR A 308 -32.83 -9.04 -1.02
C TYR A 308 -33.33 -10.43 -0.61
N GLU A 309 -33.73 -11.26 -1.57
CA GLU A 309 -34.29 -12.58 -1.26
C GLU A 309 -33.18 -13.60 -0.98
N THR A 310 -33.32 -14.36 0.11
CA THR A 310 -32.25 -15.28 0.57
C THR A 310 -32.05 -16.48 -0.37
N ASN A 311 -33.04 -16.79 -1.20
CA ASN A 311 -32.96 -17.88 -2.18
C ASN A 311 -32.51 -17.42 -3.57
N ASP A 312 -32.08 -16.16 -3.73
CA ASP A 312 -31.58 -15.68 -5.01
C ASP A 312 -30.25 -16.33 -5.38
N SER A 313 -29.97 -16.40 -6.68
CA SER A 313 -28.80 -17.11 -7.24
C SER A 313 -27.46 -16.48 -6.88
N ASP A 314 -27.47 -15.29 -6.30
CA ASP A 314 -26.34 -14.48 -5.86
C ASP A 314 -26.17 -14.51 -4.33
N THR A 315 -27.10 -15.11 -3.58
CA THR A 315 -26.97 -15.25 -2.13
C THR A 315 -26.12 -16.46 -1.80
N PHE A 316 -24.93 -16.23 -1.22
CA PHE A 316 -24.04 -17.27 -0.77
C PHE A 316 -24.50 -17.84 0.58
N SER A 317 -24.47 -19.16 0.70
CA SER A 317 -24.71 -19.87 1.96
C SER A 317 -23.55 -20.81 2.27
N SER A 318 -23.07 -20.76 3.52
CA SER A 318 -22.07 -21.71 4.03
C SER A 318 -22.68 -22.87 4.84
N GLY A 319 -23.94 -22.76 5.27
CA GLY A 319 -24.56 -23.66 6.24
C GLY A 319 -25.77 -24.45 5.75
N THR A 320 -26.11 -24.40 4.47
CA THR A 320 -27.30 -25.09 3.91
C THR A 320 -27.01 -26.54 3.52
N TRP A 321 -27.76 -27.49 4.10
CA TRP A 321 -27.74 -28.90 3.71
C TRP A 321 -28.64 -29.18 2.50
N ARG A 322 -28.15 -29.98 1.54
CA ARG A 322 -28.98 -30.58 0.48
C ARG A 322 -28.76 -32.10 0.38
N PRO A 323 -29.75 -32.88 -0.09
CA PRO A 323 -29.62 -34.32 -0.24
C PRO A 323 -28.48 -34.79 -1.16
N GLU A 324 -28.13 -34.00 -2.17
CA GLU A 324 -27.15 -34.33 -3.19
C GLU A 324 -25.69 -34.20 -2.73
N ASP A 325 -25.38 -33.22 -1.87
CA ASP A 325 -24.00 -32.83 -1.55
C ASP A 325 -23.78 -32.49 -0.06
N GLY A 326 -24.80 -32.61 0.79
CA GLY A 326 -24.69 -32.34 2.22
C GLY A 326 -24.59 -30.83 2.54
N VAL A 327 -23.87 -30.48 3.61
CA VAL A 327 -23.54 -29.08 3.94
C VAL A 327 -22.28 -28.72 3.16
N THR A 328 -22.48 -28.08 2.01
CA THR A 328 -21.41 -27.57 1.17
C THR A 328 -21.70 -26.10 0.87
N PRO A 329 -20.72 -25.18 0.97
CA PRO A 329 -20.95 -23.78 0.63
C PRO A 329 -21.31 -23.57 -0.84
N GLY A 330 -22.07 -22.51 -1.13
CA GLY A 330 -22.37 -22.10 -2.49
C GLY A 330 -23.59 -21.18 -2.59
N PHE A 331 -23.90 -20.76 -3.81
CA PHE A 331 -24.93 -19.77 -4.09
C PHE A 331 -26.32 -20.37 -4.33
N GLY A 332 -27.37 -19.58 -4.08
CA GLY A 332 -28.75 -19.96 -4.35
C GLY A 332 -29.18 -21.23 -3.62
N ARG A 333 -28.64 -21.47 -2.43
CA ARG A 333 -28.79 -22.75 -1.74
C ARG A 333 -30.14 -22.93 -1.04
N GLY A 334 -30.94 -21.85 -0.96
CA GLY A 334 -32.27 -21.80 -0.34
C GLY A 334 -32.25 -20.95 0.93
N ILE A 335 -33.36 -20.90 1.66
CA ILE A 335 -33.57 -19.98 2.78
C ILE A 335 -33.20 -20.54 4.17
N ILE A 336 -32.60 -21.72 4.23
CA ILE A 336 -32.38 -22.46 5.50
C ILE A 336 -30.89 -22.69 5.77
N LEU A 337 -30.41 -22.21 6.90
CA LEU A 337 -29.14 -22.66 7.49
C LEU A 337 -29.44 -23.85 8.40
N HIS A 338 -28.91 -25.01 8.01
CA HIS A 338 -29.07 -26.28 8.72
C HIS A 338 -27.90 -26.59 9.68
N SER A 339 -26.90 -25.71 9.69
CA SER A 339 -25.70 -25.80 10.51
C SER A 339 -25.13 -24.41 10.74
N ASN A 340 -24.20 -24.27 11.68
CA ASN A 340 -23.48 -23.01 11.88
C ASN A 340 -22.85 -22.56 10.57
N GLY A 341 -23.17 -21.34 10.16
CA GLY A 341 -22.85 -20.79 8.86
C GLY A 341 -23.60 -19.47 8.68
N TYR A 342 -23.58 -18.92 7.48
CA TYR A 342 -24.19 -17.63 7.21
C TYR A 342 -24.81 -17.57 5.82
N PHE A 343 -25.79 -16.69 5.67
CA PHE A 343 -26.15 -16.11 4.38
C PHE A 343 -25.35 -14.82 4.19
N GLN A 344 -24.75 -14.66 3.02
CA GLN A 344 -24.19 -13.42 2.52
C GLN A 344 -25.00 -13.05 1.29
N TYR A 345 -25.66 -11.91 1.34
CA TYR A 345 -26.53 -11.45 0.26
C TYR A 345 -25.68 -10.87 -0.86
N GLY A 346 -26.10 -11.05 -2.12
CA GLY A 346 -25.56 -10.30 -3.23
C GLY A 346 -26.04 -8.84 -3.18
N SER A 347 -25.48 -7.96 -4.00
CA SER A 347 -26.17 -6.73 -4.34
C SER A 347 -27.44 -7.10 -5.12
N SER A 348 -28.61 -6.56 -4.76
CA SER A 348 -29.88 -6.74 -5.48
C SER A 348 -29.86 -6.13 -6.88
N ASP A 349 -28.76 -5.50 -7.25
CA ASP A 349 -28.36 -5.26 -8.61
C ASP A 349 -27.59 -6.49 -9.08
N ASN A 350 -28.23 -7.28 -9.93
CA ASN A 350 -27.63 -8.40 -10.63
C ASN A 350 -26.58 -7.83 -11.61
N SER A 351 -25.44 -7.39 -11.09
CA SER A 351 -24.41 -6.63 -11.81
C SER A 351 -23.01 -7.23 -11.62
N GLY A 352 -22.92 -8.56 -11.56
CA GLY A 352 -21.64 -9.18 -11.84
C GLY A 352 -21.22 -8.88 -13.28
N SER A 353 -19.95 -8.55 -13.51
CA SER A 353 -19.51 -8.17 -14.85
C SER A 353 -19.22 -9.37 -15.74
N THR A 354 -19.58 -9.25 -17.01
CA THR A 354 -19.05 -10.09 -18.09
C THR A 354 -17.77 -9.45 -18.62
N ILE A 355 -16.67 -10.20 -18.66
CA ILE A 355 -15.47 -9.78 -19.38
C ILE A 355 -15.23 -10.70 -20.58
N VAL A 356 -15.03 -10.08 -21.74
CA VAL A 356 -14.57 -10.75 -22.96
C VAL A 356 -13.17 -10.25 -23.27
N ILE A 357 -12.22 -11.16 -23.42
CA ILE A 357 -10.84 -10.86 -23.81
C ILE A 357 -10.66 -11.29 -25.26
N ASN A 358 -10.28 -10.37 -26.14
CA ASN A 358 -9.97 -10.68 -27.53
C ASN A 358 -8.45 -10.87 -27.68
N ALA A 359 -8.03 -12.14 -27.71
CA ALA A 359 -6.61 -12.51 -27.63
C ALA A 359 -6.18 -13.45 -28.75
N ARG A 360 -4.88 -13.41 -29.08
CA ARG A 360 -4.18 -14.44 -29.86
C ARG A 360 -2.74 -14.60 -29.37
N GLY A 361 -2.15 -15.74 -29.72
CA GLY A 361 -0.71 -15.96 -29.68
C GLY A 361 -0.10 -15.99 -31.08
N ASP A 362 1.22 -15.90 -31.19
CA ASP A 362 1.95 -16.05 -32.45
C ASP A 362 2.14 -17.55 -32.80
N GLU A 363 2.34 -18.40 -31.79
CA GLU A 363 2.51 -19.86 -31.92
C GLU A 363 1.21 -20.64 -31.70
N GLY A 364 0.21 -20.04 -31.05
CA GLY A 364 -1.09 -20.62 -30.76
C GLY A 364 -1.09 -21.63 -29.62
N ASP A 365 -0.11 -21.54 -28.72
CA ASP A 365 -0.04 -22.29 -27.47
C ASP A 365 0.32 -21.42 -26.25
N GLU A 366 0.36 -20.11 -26.42
CA GLU A 366 0.46 -19.09 -25.40
C GLU A 366 -0.71 -19.19 -24.42
N GLN A 367 -0.47 -18.81 -23.18
CA GLN A 367 -1.42 -18.87 -22.09
C GLN A 367 -1.46 -17.54 -21.37
N PHE A 368 -2.67 -17.08 -21.09
CA PHE A 368 -2.86 -15.97 -20.17
C PHE A 368 -3.61 -16.39 -18.91
N VAL A 369 -3.41 -15.65 -17.83
CA VAL A 369 -4.21 -15.69 -16.62
C VAL A 369 -4.98 -14.37 -16.52
N LEU A 370 -6.30 -14.47 -16.34
CA LEU A 370 -7.12 -13.31 -16.00
C LEU A 370 -7.15 -13.15 -14.48
N LYS A 371 -6.85 -11.95 -14.01
CA LYS A 371 -7.17 -11.47 -12.66
C LYS A 371 -8.21 -10.37 -12.78
N ALA A 372 -9.32 -10.54 -12.08
CA ALA A 372 -10.47 -9.65 -12.17
C ALA A 372 -11.06 -9.43 -10.78
N GLY A 373 -10.93 -8.21 -10.25
CA GLY A 373 -11.19 -7.92 -8.84
C GLY A 373 -10.29 -8.79 -7.95
N THR A 374 -10.86 -9.47 -6.95
CA THR A 374 -10.13 -10.38 -6.06
C THR A 374 -10.00 -11.81 -6.60
N ARG A 375 -10.32 -12.05 -7.87
CA ARG A 375 -10.44 -13.40 -8.45
C ARG A 375 -9.38 -13.66 -9.51
N GLU A 376 -8.63 -14.73 -9.34
CA GLU A 376 -7.70 -15.27 -10.33
C GLU A 376 -8.31 -16.49 -11.02
N PHE A 377 -8.17 -16.58 -12.35
CA PHE A 377 -8.66 -17.68 -13.16
C PHE A 377 -7.55 -18.66 -13.55
N ASP A 378 -7.92 -19.93 -13.78
CA ASP A 378 -6.97 -20.92 -14.32
C ASP A 378 -6.39 -20.45 -15.68
N PRO A 379 -5.12 -20.79 -16.00
CA PRO A 379 -4.50 -20.39 -17.27
C PRO A 379 -5.31 -20.82 -18.50
N VAL A 380 -5.50 -19.88 -19.43
CA VAL A 380 -6.26 -20.05 -20.67
C VAL A 380 -5.32 -20.06 -21.87
N SER A 381 -5.32 -21.14 -22.64
CA SER A 381 -4.57 -21.22 -23.89
C SER A 381 -5.25 -20.45 -25.02
N VAL A 382 -4.47 -19.62 -25.72
CA VAL A 382 -4.90 -18.85 -26.89
C VAL A 382 -4.49 -19.50 -28.19
N SER A 383 -5.22 -19.21 -29.28
CA SER A 383 -4.89 -19.71 -30.61
C SER A 383 -4.01 -18.75 -31.41
N ASP A 384 -3.52 -19.18 -32.57
CA ASP A 384 -2.76 -18.36 -33.53
C ASP A 384 -3.63 -17.30 -34.25
N GLN A 385 -4.92 -17.23 -33.96
CA GLN A 385 -5.88 -16.25 -34.47
C GLN A 385 -6.60 -15.56 -33.31
N PHE A 386 -7.04 -14.31 -33.52
CA PHE A 386 -7.82 -13.60 -32.51
C PHE A 386 -9.15 -14.32 -32.25
N GLN A 387 -9.40 -14.60 -30.98
CA GLN A 387 -10.62 -15.22 -30.49
C GLN A 387 -11.07 -14.52 -29.20
N ALA A 388 -12.39 -14.54 -28.97
CA ALA A 388 -13.02 -14.02 -27.77
C ALA A 388 -13.06 -15.08 -26.67
N TYR A 389 -12.55 -14.75 -25.50
CA TYR A 389 -12.57 -15.57 -24.29
C TYR A 389 -13.46 -14.89 -23.26
N GLU A 390 -14.59 -15.52 -22.91
CA GLU A 390 -15.62 -14.92 -22.05
C GLU A 390 -15.55 -15.47 -20.62
N PHE A 391 -15.60 -14.57 -19.64
CA PHE A 391 -15.62 -14.87 -18.22
C PHE A 391 -16.79 -14.12 -17.57
N GLN A 392 -17.42 -14.79 -16.60
CA GLN A 392 -18.57 -14.27 -15.87
C GLN A 392 -18.19 -14.15 -14.40
N LEU A 393 -18.35 -12.95 -13.85
CA LEU A 393 -18.07 -12.63 -12.46
C LEU A 393 -19.35 -12.24 -11.74
N ASP A 394 -19.33 -12.38 -10.42
CA ASP A 394 -20.38 -11.96 -9.48
C ASP A 394 -20.08 -10.59 -8.85
N THR A 395 -19.00 -9.93 -9.31
CA THR A 395 -18.55 -8.59 -8.91
C THR A 395 -18.66 -7.62 -10.08
N VAL A 396 -19.09 -6.38 -9.84
CA VAL A 396 -18.96 -5.29 -10.82
C VAL A 396 -17.47 -5.01 -11.01
N LEU A 397 -17.00 -4.99 -12.24
CA LEU A 397 -15.64 -4.65 -12.60
C LEU A 397 -15.62 -3.28 -13.28
N SER A 398 -14.69 -2.44 -12.84
CA SER A 398 -14.16 -1.36 -13.66
C SER A 398 -12.95 -1.85 -14.46
N PRO A 399 -12.47 -1.11 -15.48
CA PRO A 399 -11.22 -1.45 -16.15
C PRO A 399 -10.05 -1.60 -15.17
N GLY A 400 -10.02 -0.78 -14.11
CA GLY A 400 -9.03 -0.83 -13.03
C GLY A 400 -8.88 -2.19 -12.36
N ASP A 401 -9.96 -2.98 -12.37
CA ASP A 401 -10.02 -4.27 -11.70
C ASP A 401 -9.51 -5.42 -12.60
N VAL A 402 -9.10 -5.15 -13.84
CA VAL A 402 -8.75 -6.18 -14.83
C VAL A 402 -7.26 -6.20 -15.14
N ARG A 403 -6.65 -7.36 -14.93
CA ARG A 403 -5.29 -7.68 -15.36
C ARG A 403 -5.25 -8.97 -16.17
N ILE A 404 -4.46 -8.95 -17.24
CA ILE A 404 -4.20 -10.11 -18.09
C ILE A 404 -2.71 -10.40 -18.07
N GLU A 405 -2.31 -11.53 -17.48
CA GLU A 405 -0.91 -11.93 -17.31
C GLU A 405 -0.51 -12.98 -18.36
N PHE A 406 0.62 -12.79 -19.03
CA PHE A 406 1.21 -13.76 -19.97
C PHE A 406 2.14 -14.72 -19.23
N VAL A 407 1.75 -16.00 -19.10
CA VAL A 407 2.33 -16.92 -18.09
C VAL A 407 3.21 -18.04 -18.63
N ASN A 408 3.30 -18.23 -19.95
CA ASN A 408 4.06 -19.34 -20.55
C ASN A 408 4.95 -18.91 -21.72
N ASP A 409 5.55 -17.73 -21.60
CA ASP A 409 6.56 -17.24 -22.55
C ASP A 409 7.66 -18.28 -22.79
N LEU A 410 8.12 -18.34 -24.04
CA LEU A 410 9.20 -19.20 -24.49
C LEU A 410 9.89 -18.57 -25.70
N TYR A 411 11.13 -18.16 -25.51
CA TYR A 411 12.03 -17.79 -26.59
C TYR A 411 13.05 -18.89 -26.86
N ASP A 412 12.94 -19.56 -28.01
CA ASP A 412 13.89 -20.57 -28.48
C ASP A 412 14.28 -20.32 -29.94
N PRO A 413 15.37 -19.55 -30.18
CA PRO A 413 15.78 -19.16 -31.53
C PRO A 413 16.35 -20.33 -32.34
N ASP A 414 16.78 -21.42 -31.71
CA ASP A 414 17.30 -22.61 -32.40
C ASP A 414 16.16 -23.39 -33.08
N PHE A 415 14.93 -23.26 -32.54
CA PHE A 415 13.72 -23.86 -33.09
C PHE A 415 12.79 -22.82 -33.75
N GLY A 416 13.14 -21.53 -33.69
CA GLY A 416 12.38 -20.44 -34.27
C GLY A 416 11.06 -20.18 -33.56
N ILE A 417 11.05 -20.38 -32.24
CA ILE A 417 9.90 -20.16 -31.36
C ILE A 417 10.13 -18.84 -30.63
N ASP A 418 9.14 -17.96 -30.65
CA ASP A 418 9.14 -16.68 -29.95
C ASP A 418 7.71 -16.32 -29.55
N ARG A 419 7.26 -16.88 -28.42
CA ARG A 419 5.89 -16.73 -27.94
C ARG A 419 5.56 -15.30 -27.60
N ASN A 420 4.68 -14.69 -28.38
CA ASN A 420 4.16 -13.36 -28.11
C ASN A 420 2.64 -13.42 -27.91
N LEU A 421 2.16 -12.88 -26.79
CA LEU A 421 0.73 -12.76 -26.52
C LEU A 421 0.24 -11.39 -27.02
N SER A 422 -0.79 -11.39 -27.87
CA SER A 422 -1.47 -10.17 -28.30
C SER A 422 -2.89 -10.11 -27.76
N ILE A 423 -3.24 -9.01 -27.10
CA ILE A 423 -4.58 -8.66 -26.64
C ILE A 423 -5.03 -7.44 -27.43
N ASP A 424 -6.11 -7.56 -28.20
CA ASP A 424 -6.70 -6.46 -28.99
C ASP A 424 -7.41 -5.52 -28.02
N ASN A 425 -8.46 -6.02 -27.38
CA ASN A 425 -9.20 -5.30 -26.35
C ASN A 425 -9.83 -6.24 -25.34
N ILE A 426 -10.33 -5.64 -24.27
CA ILE A 426 -11.30 -6.27 -23.37
C ILE A 426 -12.67 -5.61 -23.56
N VAL A 427 -13.72 -6.38 -23.32
CA VAL A 427 -15.09 -5.87 -23.27
C VAL A 427 -15.65 -6.19 -21.89
N ILE A 428 -15.94 -5.17 -21.08
CA ILE A 428 -16.58 -5.29 -19.77
C ILE A 428 -18.03 -4.84 -19.93
N ASP A 429 -18.98 -5.73 -19.66
CA ASP A 429 -20.43 -5.44 -19.72
C ASP A 429 -20.92 -4.82 -21.04
N GLY A 430 -20.22 -5.14 -22.13
CA GLY A 430 -20.52 -4.64 -23.47
C GLY A 430 -19.79 -3.34 -23.85
N GLU A 431 -19.04 -2.74 -22.93
CA GLU A 431 -18.14 -1.61 -23.20
C GLU A 431 -16.73 -2.08 -23.53
N SER A 432 -16.16 -1.55 -24.62
CA SER A 432 -14.85 -1.95 -25.14
C SER A 432 -13.73 -1.04 -24.62
N TYR A 433 -12.63 -1.64 -24.18
CA TYR A 433 -11.43 -0.97 -23.70
C TYR A 433 -10.23 -1.49 -24.49
N GLU A 434 -9.66 -0.63 -25.33
CA GLU A 434 -8.53 -0.97 -26.20
C GLU A 434 -7.24 -1.13 -25.39
N THR A 435 -6.45 -2.15 -25.72
CA THR A 435 -5.19 -2.44 -25.01
C THR A 435 -4.13 -1.37 -25.28
N GLU A 436 -4.18 -0.73 -26.45
CA GLU A 436 -3.34 0.40 -26.81
C GLU A 436 -3.82 1.76 -26.26
N SER A 437 -4.78 1.76 -25.34
CA SER A 437 -5.20 3.00 -24.65
C SER A 437 -4.05 3.59 -23.81
N PRO A 438 -3.94 4.93 -23.71
CA PRO A 438 -3.00 5.58 -22.77
C PRO A 438 -3.24 5.22 -21.29
N ASP A 439 -4.40 4.64 -20.98
CA ASP A 439 -4.82 4.25 -19.63
C ASP A 439 -4.50 2.78 -19.31
N VAL A 440 -3.83 2.06 -20.23
CA VAL A 440 -3.40 0.68 -20.04
C VAL A 440 -1.90 0.62 -19.79
N PHE A 441 -1.53 0.08 -18.63
CA PHE A 441 -0.14 -0.21 -18.30
C PHE A 441 0.26 -1.56 -18.86
N SER A 442 1.43 -1.63 -19.48
CA SER A 442 2.00 -2.84 -20.06
C SER A 442 3.32 -3.18 -19.36
N LEU A 443 3.55 -4.46 -19.06
CA LEU A 443 4.85 -5.02 -18.67
C LEU A 443 5.19 -6.18 -19.60
N GLY A 444 6.44 -6.25 -20.07
CA GLY A 444 6.89 -7.34 -20.95
C GLY A 444 6.84 -6.99 -22.44
N VAL A 445 7.01 -5.72 -22.81
CA VAL A 445 6.96 -5.23 -24.20
C VAL A 445 8.38 -5.04 -24.75
N TRP A 446 8.67 -5.49 -25.97
CA TRP A 446 10.01 -5.34 -26.56
C TRP A 446 10.26 -3.94 -27.14
N GLU A 447 11.22 -3.20 -26.57
CA GLU A 447 11.68 -1.92 -27.12
C GLU A 447 12.93 -2.09 -27.99
N SER A 448 12.76 -1.98 -29.31
CA SER A 448 13.86 -2.14 -30.27
C SER A 448 15.02 -1.13 -30.11
N SER A 449 14.76 0.09 -29.63
CA SER A 449 15.78 1.11 -29.34
C SER A 449 16.65 0.73 -28.14
N ALA A 450 16.06 0.07 -27.15
CA ALA A 450 16.73 -0.34 -25.91
C ALA A 450 17.27 -1.78 -25.99
N GLY A 451 16.77 -2.60 -26.92
CA GLY A 451 17.15 -4.00 -27.08
C GLY A 451 16.75 -4.88 -25.89
N ARG A 452 15.64 -4.55 -25.21
CA ARG A 452 15.15 -5.26 -24.03
C ARG A 452 13.63 -5.14 -23.89
N LEU A 453 13.05 -5.99 -23.03
CA LEU A 453 11.69 -5.81 -22.54
C LEU A 453 11.62 -4.55 -21.64
N THR A 454 10.49 -3.88 -21.68
CA THR A 454 10.21 -2.65 -20.94
C THR A 454 8.76 -2.65 -20.43
N SER A 455 8.39 -1.58 -19.71
CA SER A 455 7.05 -1.39 -19.16
C SER A 455 6.62 0.07 -19.19
N GLY A 456 5.32 0.32 -19.02
CA GLY A 456 4.71 1.65 -18.99
C GLY A 456 3.38 1.70 -19.75
N ASN A 457 2.81 2.89 -19.88
CA ASN A 457 1.61 3.12 -20.70
C ASN A 457 2.03 3.28 -22.18
N LEU A 458 2.53 2.19 -22.75
CA LEU A 458 3.24 2.17 -24.02
C LEU A 458 2.32 2.22 -25.24
N GLN A 459 1.00 2.09 -25.04
CA GLN A 459 -0.01 2.08 -26.09
C GLN A 459 0.28 0.98 -27.12
N VAL A 460 0.42 -0.25 -26.64
CA VAL A 460 0.72 -1.45 -27.44
C VAL A 460 -0.22 -2.60 -27.07
N GLU A 461 -0.35 -3.56 -27.97
CA GLU A 461 -1.27 -4.70 -27.86
C GLU A 461 -0.53 -6.03 -27.61
N THR A 462 0.80 -6.03 -27.71
CA THR A 462 1.63 -7.25 -27.68
C THR A 462 2.59 -7.25 -26.50
N LEU A 463 2.56 -8.35 -25.75
CA LEU A 463 3.58 -8.73 -24.79
C LEU A 463 4.57 -9.67 -25.49
N ASN A 464 5.84 -9.29 -25.48
CA ASN A 464 6.95 -10.02 -26.09
C ASN A 464 7.72 -10.90 -25.11
N GLY A 465 7.30 -10.91 -23.85
CA GLY A 465 7.77 -11.86 -22.86
C GLY A 465 6.84 -11.84 -21.66
N SER A 466 7.13 -12.69 -20.67
CA SER A 466 6.32 -12.76 -19.45
C SER A 466 6.09 -11.38 -18.83
N GLY A 467 4.82 -11.08 -18.55
CA GLY A 467 4.38 -9.74 -18.16
C GLY A 467 2.85 -9.64 -18.16
N TYR A 468 2.30 -8.43 -18.19
CA TYR A 468 0.85 -8.24 -18.13
C TYR A 468 0.37 -6.92 -18.75
N PHE A 469 -0.91 -6.89 -19.08
CA PHE A 469 -1.68 -5.65 -19.26
C PHE A 469 -2.55 -5.40 -18.02
N GLN A 470 -2.49 -4.18 -17.49
CA GLN A 470 -3.36 -3.70 -16.44
C GLN A 470 -4.22 -2.57 -17.00
N PHE A 471 -5.53 -2.77 -17.00
CA PHE A 471 -6.49 -1.80 -17.47
C PHE A 471 -6.84 -0.83 -16.33
N SER A 472 -7.20 0.42 -16.66
CA SER A 472 -7.64 1.45 -15.72
C SER A 472 -8.49 2.50 -16.44
N SER A 473 -9.36 3.20 -15.70
CA SER A 473 -10.18 4.33 -16.20
C SER A 473 -9.45 5.68 -16.14
N ASP A 474 -8.38 5.75 -15.37
CA ASP A 474 -7.41 6.84 -15.33
C ASP A 474 -6.04 6.29 -15.75
N PRO A 475 -5.15 7.08 -16.37
CA PRO A 475 -3.77 6.65 -16.52
C PRO A 475 -3.27 6.27 -15.13
N ILE A 476 -2.82 5.02 -14.96
CA ILE A 476 -2.26 4.56 -13.69
C ILE A 476 -0.97 5.34 -13.46
N ASP A 477 -1.12 6.49 -12.81
CA ASP A 477 -0.05 7.37 -12.35
C ASP A 477 -0.16 7.50 -10.82
N GLN A 478 -0.80 6.54 -10.15
CA GLN A 478 -0.86 6.47 -8.69
C GLN A 478 -0.36 5.10 -8.25
N GLY A 479 0.74 5.09 -7.49
CA GLY A 479 1.32 3.85 -6.98
C GLY A 479 2.63 3.47 -7.62
N VAL A 480 3.31 4.35 -8.35
CA VAL A 480 4.51 3.97 -9.12
C VAL A 480 5.75 4.72 -8.66
N PHE A 481 6.79 3.97 -8.29
CA PHE A 481 8.14 4.47 -8.21
C PHE A 481 8.65 4.76 -9.62
N ALA A 482 8.64 6.04 -9.99
CA ALA A 482 9.20 6.51 -11.25
C ALA A 482 10.51 7.25 -10.98
N LEU A 483 11.39 7.29 -12.00
CA LEU A 483 12.61 8.06 -11.92
C LEU A 483 12.29 9.54 -11.64
N ASP A 484 12.91 10.08 -10.59
CA ASP A 484 12.76 11.46 -10.20
C ASP A 484 13.61 12.35 -11.11
N THR A 485 13.00 12.79 -12.21
CA THR A 485 13.68 13.58 -13.25
C THR A 485 14.19 14.94 -12.78
N ALA A 486 13.82 15.41 -11.59
CA ALA A 486 14.34 16.64 -11.01
C ALA A 486 15.80 16.51 -10.51
N TYR A 487 16.37 15.30 -10.51
CA TYR A 487 17.65 14.98 -9.89
C TYR A 487 18.59 14.24 -10.84
N ALA A 488 19.89 14.42 -10.66
CA ALA A 488 20.93 13.89 -11.53
C ALA A 488 20.60 14.10 -13.05
N ASP A 489 20.96 13.13 -13.91
CA ASP A 489 20.63 13.14 -15.34
C ASP A 489 19.29 12.45 -15.59
N ASN A 490 18.19 13.09 -15.18
CA ASN A 490 16.80 12.57 -15.24
C ASN A 490 16.56 11.35 -14.34
N GLY A 491 16.92 11.44 -13.07
CA GLY A 491 16.76 10.40 -12.06
C GLY A 491 17.84 9.33 -12.10
N LEU A 492 18.78 9.41 -13.05
CA LEU A 492 19.90 8.47 -13.16
C LEU A 492 21.23 9.21 -13.08
N ARG A 493 22.15 8.69 -12.29
CA ARG A 493 23.57 9.06 -12.33
C ARG A 493 24.39 7.83 -12.64
N THR A 494 25.10 7.86 -13.76
CA THR A 494 26.16 6.87 -14.02
C THR A 494 27.42 7.32 -13.31
N LEU A 495 27.95 6.46 -12.45
CA LEU A 495 29.23 6.68 -11.80
C LEU A 495 30.33 6.37 -12.82
N GLY A 496 31.33 7.24 -12.91
CA GLY A 496 32.33 7.16 -14.00
C GLY A 496 33.19 5.88 -13.95
N THR A 497 33.71 5.51 -15.13
CA THR A 497 34.33 4.23 -15.51
C THR A 497 35.12 3.48 -14.43
N GLY A 498 34.71 2.26 -14.10
CA GLY A 498 35.64 1.18 -13.76
C GLY A 498 35.21 0.22 -12.65
N GLY A 499 34.54 -0.88 -13.02
CA GLY A 499 34.52 -2.13 -12.25
C GLY A 499 33.18 -2.48 -11.57
N PRO A 500 32.88 -3.78 -11.40
CA PRO A 500 31.61 -4.31 -10.88
C PRO A 500 31.55 -4.26 -9.34
N ARG A 501 32.03 -3.18 -8.72
CA ARG A 501 32.00 -3.01 -7.26
C ARG A 501 31.82 -1.54 -6.93
N ALA A 502 30.57 -1.13 -6.78
CA ALA A 502 30.20 0.20 -6.30
C ALA A 502 29.42 0.07 -5.00
N GLU A 503 30.00 0.55 -3.89
CA GLU A 503 29.34 0.59 -2.59
C GLU A 503 28.98 2.03 -2.26
N ALA A 504 27.73 2.29 -1.84
CA ALA A 504 27.26 3.62 -1.50
C ALA A 504 26.92 3.78 -0.03
N PHE A 505 27.25 4.95 0.48
CA PHE A 505 27.15 5.32 1.89
C PHE A 505 26.46 6.67 1.96
N ARG A 506 25.43 6.79 2.78
CA ARG A 506 24.80 8.08 3.06
C ARG A 506 25.41 8.68 4.34
N ALA A 507 25.73 9.97 4.30
CA ALA A 507 26.17 10.73 5.46
C ALA A 507 24.96 11.35 6.18
N PRO A 508 25.07 11.72 7.48
CA PRO A 508 23.98 12.36 8.22
C PRO A 508 23.47 13.67 7.60
N ASP A 509 24.32 14.38 6.86
CA ASP A 509 23.96 15.61 6.13
C ASP A 509 23.28 15.35 4.78
N GLY A 510 23.07 14.08 4.40
CA GLY A 510 22.46 13.64 3.16
C GLY A 510 23.42 13.47 1.99
N THR A 511 24.72 13.74 2.16
CA THR A 511 25.75 13.47 1.14
C THR A 511 25.83 11.96 0.87
N ILE A 512 25.96 11.54 -0.39
CA ILE A 512 26.14 10.14 -0.77
C ILE A 512 27.58 9.94 -1.22
N ALA A 513 28.35 9.18 -0.46
CA ALA A 513 29.69 8.72 -0.82
C ALA A 513 29.58 7.40 -1.57
N VAL A 514 30.34 7.22 -2.64
CA VAL A 514 30.41 5.97 -3.38
C VAL A 514 31.86 5.54 -3.56
N VAL A 515 32.17 4.30 -3.19
CA VAL A 515 33.48 3.69 -3.43
C VAL A 515 33.41 2.88 -4.71
N ASN A 516 34.25 3.21 -5.69
CA ASN A 516 34.38 2.44 -6.93
C ASN A 516 35.74 1.73 -6.97
N GLY A 517 35.71 0.40 -7.13
CA GLY A 517 36.90 -0.43 -7.28
C GLY A 517 37.13 -0.88 -8.72
N GLU A 518 38.16 -0.35 -9.40
CA GLU A 518 38.51 -0.74 -10.77
C GLU A 518 39.66 -1.75 -10.79
N PHE A 519 39.46 -2.91 -11.42
CA PHE A 519 40.52 -3.89 -11.61
C PHE A 519 41.36 -3.57 -12.86
N ARG A 520 42.60 -3.11 -12.67
CA ARG A 520 43.54 -2.80 -13.76
C ARG A 520 44.68 -3.81 -13.82
N ARG A 521 44.88 -4.42 -14.98
CA ARG A 521 46.08 -5.21 -15.24
C ARG A 521 47.22 -4.28 -15.67
N GLY A 522 48.26 -4.17 -14.85
CA GLY A 522 49.46 -3.39 -15.17
C GLY A 522 50.28 -4.02 -16.31
N ASP A 523 51.08 -3.18 -16.98
CA ASP A 523 52.00 -3.60 -18.05
C ASP A 523 53.09 -4.59 -17.56
N ASP A 524 53.29 -4.66 -16.25
CA ASP A 524 54.15 -5.62 -15.54
C ASP A 524 53.47 -6.99 -15.30
N GLY A 525 52.22 -7.15 -15.74
CA GLY A 525 51.43 -8.36 -15.56
C GLY A 525 50.80 -8.48 -14.16
N ILE A 526 50.96 -7.48 -13.29
CA ILE A 526 50.37 -7.43 -11.94
C ILE A 526 49.03 -6.71 -12.03
N SER A 527 47.97 -7.37 -11.60
CA SER A 527 46.66 -6.73 -11.44
C SER A 527 46.62 -5.90 -10.17
N ARG A 528 46.12 -4.67 -10.27
CA ARG A 528 45.93 -3.72 -9.18
C ARG A 528 44.46 -3.31 -9.14
N LEU A 529 43.85 -3.30 -7.96
CA LEU A 529 42.56 -2.65 -7.75
C LEU A 529 42.83 -1.17 -7.47
N THR A 530 42.38 -0.28 -8.34
CA THR A 530 42.38 1.17 -8.05
C THR A 530 41.04 1.51 -7.42
N ASN A 531 41.09 2.01 -6.19
CA ASN A 531 39.91 2.49 -5.50
C ASN A 531 39.85 4.02 -5.59
N ASP A 532 38.73 4.52 -6.10
CA ASP A 532 38.38 5.93 -6.14
C ASP A 532 37.11 6.14 -5.30
N LEU A 533 37.12 7.18 -4.46
CA LEU A 533 35.94 7.63 -3.73
C LEU A 533 35.27 8.74 -4.55
N GLU A 534 34.00 8.57 -4.91
CA GLU A 534 33.17 9.59 -5.55
C GLU A 534 32.13 10.09 -4.56
N MET A 535 32.22 11.37 -4.19
CA MET A 535 31.28 12.05 -3.33
C MET A 535 30.22 12.73 -4.19
N THR A 536 28.95 12.56 -3.82
CA THR A 536 27.80 13.20 -4.45
C THR A 536 26.97 13.91 -3.41
N LEU A 537 26.40 15.05 -3.78
CA LEU A 537 25.42 15.75 -2.97
C LEU A 537 24.13 14.93 -2.91
N ALA A 538 23.23 15.23 -1.97
CA ALA A 538 21.91 14.58 -1.86
C ALA A 538 21.09 14.60 -3.16
N ASN A 539 21.37 15.54 -4.07
CA ASN A 539 20.70 15.64 -5.35
C ASN A 539 21.31 14.77 -6.47
N GLY A 540 22.33 13.96 -6.14
CA GLY A 540 23.06 13.09 -7.08
C GLY A 540 24.13 13.80 -7.91
N ASP A 541 24.29 15.11 -7.78
CA ASP A 541 25.36 15.86 -8.45
C ASP A 541 26.71 15.57 -7.79
N PRO A 542 27.84 15.63 -8.52
CA PRO A 542 29.14 15.43 -7.91
C PRO A 542 29.45 16.53 -6.89
N ASP A 543 29.83 16.15 -5.68
CA ASP A 543 30.23 17.10 -4.64
C ASP A 543 31.66 17.58 -4.87
N THR A 544 31.80 18.65 -5.67
CA THR A 544 33.10 19.20 -6.05
C THR A 544 33.94 19.76 -4.89
N SER A 545 33.41 19.82 -3.66
CA SER A 545 34.19 20.22 -2.49
C SER A 545 35.31 19.21 -2.17
N TYR A 546 35.09 17.92 -2.43
CA TYR A 546 36.06 16.85 -2.23
C TYR A 546 37.05 16.67 -3.39
N GLY A 547 36.87 17.38 -4.50
CA GLY A 547 37.77 17.31 -5.65
C GLY A 547 37.09 17.47 -7.00
N PRO A 548 37.86 17.44 -8.10
CA PRO A 548 37.29 17.52 -9.45
C PRO A 548 36.28 16.39 -9.68
N ASN A 549 35.05 16.76 -10.10
CA ASN A 549 33.92 15.83 -10.26
C ASN A 549 33.56 15.03 -8.98
N GLY A 550 33.85 15.59 -7.80
CA GLY A 550 33.61 14.93 -6.52
C GLY A 550 34.48 13.72 -6.24
N ARG A 551 35.57 13.53 -6.99
CA ARG A 551 36.43 12.35 -6.86
C ARG A 551 37.67 12.60 -6.01
N VAL A 552 37.89 11.70 -5.04
CA VAL A 552 39.11 11.57 -4.26
C VAL A 552 39.81 10.27 -4.62
N LYS A 553 41.07 10.38 -5.05
CA LYS A 553 41.91 9.21 -5.28
C LYS A 553 42.59 8.81 -3.98
N ILE A 554 42.17 7.69 -3.42
CA ILE A 554 42.77 7.09 -2.22
C ILE A 554 43.86 6.09 -2.56
N THR A 555 43.89 5.59 -3.80
CA THR A 555 44.95 4.67 -4.28
C THR A 555 46.38 5.19 -4.01
N PRO A 556 46.75 6.46 -4.26
CA PRO A 556 48.11 6.94 -3.94
C PRO A 556 48.42 6.97 -2.44
N MET A 557 47.40 7.08 -1.59
CA MET A 557 47.54 7.02 -0.14
C MET A 557 47.74 5.55 0.30
N ILE A 558 47.02 4.63 -0.34
CA ILE A 558 47.18 3.19 -0.15
C ILE A 558 48.57 2.72 -0.62
N ASP A 559 49.06 3.22 -1.75
CA ASP A 559 50.38 2.90 -2.28
C ASP A 559 51.52 3.31 -1.32
N SER A 560 51.26 4.25 -0.41
CA SER A 560 52.22 4.66 0.62
C SER A 560 52.37 3.66 1.79
N PHE A 561 51.49 2.65 1.88
CA PHE A 561 51.57 1.59 2.89
C PHE A 561 52.71 0.56 2.62
N SER A 562 53.33 0.51 1.44
CA SER A 562 54.56 -0.30 1.27
C SER A 562 55.69 0.34 0.48
N ASP A 563 56.90 0.04 0.95
CA ASP A 563 58.16 0.23 0.23
C ASP A 563 58.38 -0.83 -0.89
N SER A 564 57.40 -1.71 -1.13
CA SER A 564 57.59 -2.91 -1.96
C SER A 564 56.76 -2.87 -3.24
N SER A 565 57.39 -3.22 -4.35
CA SER A 565 56.74 -3.38 -5.66
C SER A 565 55.79 -4.59 -5.76
N GLU A 566 55.29 -5.12 -4.63
CA GLU A 566 54.69 -6.46 -4.52
C GLU A 566 53.28 -6.50 -3.88
N PHE A 567 52.46 -5.45 -3.99
CA PHE A 567 51.03 -5.57 -3.60
C PHE A 567 50.21 -6.31 -4.66
N ARG A 568 49.29 -7.18 -4.22
CA ARG A 568 48.45 -7.97 -5.15
C ARG A 568 46.94 -7.80 -4.97
N PHE A 569 46.45 -7.24 -3.86
CA PHE A 569 45.04 -6.86 -3.70
C PHE A 569 44.85 -5.92 -2.51
N THR A 570 44.07 -4.84 -2.69
CA THR A 570 43.58 -3.99 -1.60
C THR A 570 42.07 -3.85 -1.77
N SER A 571 41.28 -4.24 -0.77
CA SER A 571 39.85 -3.98 -0.70
C SER A 571 39.59 -2.80 0.23
N ILE A 572 38.55 -2.04 -0.07
CA ILE A 572 37.88 -1.20 0.92
C ILE A 572 36.75 -2.06 1.46
N ASP A 573 36.61 -2.04 2.78
CA ASP A 573 35.64 -2.86 3.47
C ASP A 573 34.44 -2.00 3.92
N ASP A 574 34.64 -0.72 4.29
CA ASP A 574 33.56 0.18 4.70
C ASP A 574 34.02 1.67 4.73
N VAL A 575 33.08 2.61 4.68
CA VAL A 575 33.28 4.07 4.70
C VAL A 575 32.21 4.78 5.54
N ALA A 576 32.64 5.74 6.37
CA ALA A 576 31.73 6.57 7.17
C ALA A 576 32.11 8.06 7.10
N VAL A 577 31.13 8.94 7.28
CA VAL A 577 31.33 10.39 7.29
C VAL A 577 31.00 10.93 8.68
N ASP A 578 31.91 11.71 9.26
CA ASP A 578 31.71 12.30 10.58
C ASP A 578 30.98 13.65 10.57
N SER A 579 30.71 14.20 11.75
CA SER A 579 29.96 15.45 11.91
C SER A 579 30.62 16.69 11.29
N GLN A 580 31.89 16.58 10.87
CA GLN A 580 32.66 17.64 10.23
C GLN A 580 32.77 17.46 8.71
N GLY A 581 32.09 16.45 8.14
CA GLY A 581 32.21 16.10 6.73
C GLY A 581 33.56 15.48 6.39
N ARG A 582 34.23 14.82 7.35
CA ARG A 582 35.45 14.07 7.05
C ARG A 582 35.07 12.63 6.78
N VAL A 583 35.71 12.01 5.80
CA VAL A 583 35.46 10.64 5.39
C VAL A 583 36.48 9.72 6.04
N VAL A 584 36.02 8.70 6.77
CA VAL A 584 36.85 7.62 7.30
C VAL A 584 36.65 6.39 6.43
N VAL A 585 37.74 5.75 6.02
CA VAL A 585 37.74 4.56 5.17
C VAL A 585 38.48 3.46 5.90
N ILE A 586 37.92 2.26 5.91
CA ILE A 586 38.62 1.04 6.32
C ILE A 586 38.76 0.06 5.16
N GLY A 587 39.76 -0.79 5.23
CA GLY A 587 39.93 -1.84 4.25
C GLY A 587 41.02 -2.82 4.62
N GLN A 588 41.28 -3.76 3.72
CA GLN A 588 42.31 -4.78 3.87
C GLN A 588 43.30 -4.72 2.72
N THR A 589 44.56 -5.02 3.03
CA THR A 589 45.59 -5.20 2.01
C THR A 589 46.32 -6.53 2.20
N ASP A 590 46.57 -7.23 1.10
CA ASP A 590 47.32 -8.49 1.08
C ASP A 590 48.83 -8.20 0.98
N PHE A 591 49.59 -8.57 2.02
CA PHE A 591 51.05 -8.52 2.04
C PHE A 591 51.67 -9.91 1.79
N GLY A 592 52.68 -9.98 0.89
CA GLY A 592 53.59 -11.13 0.78
C GLY A 592 53.88 -11.65 -0.64
N SER A 593 54.96 -12.45 -0.78
CA SER A 593 55.31 -13.17 -2.01
C SER A 593 55.31 -14.69 -1.83
N GLY A 594 54.55 -15.39 -2.69
CA GLY A 594 54.50 -16.87 -2.73
C GLY A 594 53.34 -17.47 -1.91
N ILE A 595 53.60 -18.60 -1.25
CA ILE A 595 52.63 -19.42 -0.50
C ILE A 595 52.27 -18.87 0.91
N PHE A 596 52.79 -17.70 1.27
CA PHE A 596 52.50 -17.03 2.54
C PHE A 596 52.05 -15.59 2.27
N SER A 597 50.74 -15.38 2.18
CA SER A 597 50.09 -14.06 2.19
C SER A 597 49.46 -13.83 3.55
N PHE A 598 49.57 -12.63 4.11
CA PHE A 598 48.83 -12.19 5.29
C PHE A 598 48.08 -10.90 4.99
N ARG A 599 46.89 -10.75 5.58
CA ARG A 599 46.03 -9.57 5.43
C ARG A 599 46.26 -8.64 6.60
N GLU A 600 46.42 -7.36 6.32
CA GLU A 600 46.41 -6.31 7.33
C GLU A 600 45.29 -5.33 7.01
N SER A 601 44.53 -4.96 8.05
CA SER A 601 43.50 -3.92 7.94
C SER A 601 44.15 -2.53 8.07
N PHE A 602 43.62 -1.56 7.32
CA PHE A 602 44.06 -0.17 7.37
C PHE A 602 42.88 0.75 7.63
N ILE A 603 43.19 1.95 8.14
CA ILE A 603 42.23 3.05 8.27
C ILE A 603 42.82 4.34 7.70
N ILE A 604 42.01 5.13 7.02
CA ILE A 604 42.38 6.43 6.43
C ILE A 604 41.30 7.44 6.81
N ARG A 605 41.68 8.70 7.09
CA ARG A 605 40.71 9.81 7.15
C ARG A 605 41.03 10.90 6.14
N ILE A 606 39.99 11.38 5.46
CA ILE A 606 40.02 12.40 4.42
C ILE A 606 39.22 13.60 4.93
N THR A 607 39.75 14.80 4.79
CA THR A 607 39.07 16.04 5.15
C THR A 607 37.93 16.37 4.19
N ALA A 608 37.03 17.27 4.59
CA ALA A 608 35.91 17.75 3.77
C ALA A 608 36.34 18.42 2.44
N ASP A 609 37.61 18.79 2.29
CA ASP A 609 38.19 19.31 1.04
C ASP A 609 38.97 18.23 0.23
N GLY A 610 38.75 16.95 0.55
CA GLY A 610 39.30 15.82 -0.18
C GLY A 610 40.80 15.58 0.02
N GLN A 611 41.41 16.18 1.05
CA GLN A 611 42.82 15.98 1.38
C GLN A 611 42.98 14.91 2.47
N LEU A 612 44.17 14.31 2.57
CA LEU A 612 44.48 13.41 3.68
C LEU A 612 44.49 14.19 5.01
N ASP A 613 43.72 13.72 6.00
CA ASP A 613 43.68 14.36 7.31
C ASP A 613 44.88 13.95 8.18
N THR A 614 46.01 14.64 8.00
CA THR A 614 47.24 14.39 8.79
C THR A 614 47.12 14.57 10.31
N SER A 615 45.97 15.05 10.82
CA SER A 615 45.69 15.13 12.26
C SER A 615 45.04 13.87 12.83
N PHE A 616 44.56 12.97 11.97
CA PHE A 616 44.05 11.66 12.34
C PHE A 616 45.21 10.66 12.40
N VAL A 617 45.33 9.90 13.48
CA VAL A 617 46.50 9.04 13.74
C VAL A 617 47.83 9.80 13.47
N ALA A 618 49.00 9.15 13.43
CA ALA A 618 50.25 9.90 13.31
C ALA A 618 50.45 10.58 11.94
N ASN A 619 49.76 10.13 10.87
CA ASN A 619 49.97 10.59 9.49
C ASN A 619 48.69 10.63 8.60
N GLY A 620 47.49 10.60 9.17
CA GLY A 620 46.22 10.52 8.44
C GLY A 620 45.76 9.13 8.03
N TYR A 621 46.62 8.14 8.23
CA TYR A 621 46.35 6.72 8.04
C TYR A 621 47.16 5.89 9.02
N ASP A 622 46.70 4.67 9.31
CA ASP A 622 47.43 3.69 10.10
C ASP A 622 47.09 2.26 9.64
N THR A 623 48.07 1.37 9.72
CA THR A 623 47.87 -0.09 9.65
C THR A 623 47.84 -0.56 11.10
N VAL A 624 46.72 -0.30 11.77
CA VAL A 624 46.63 -0.63 13.19
C VAL A 624 46.80 -2.15 13.33
N GLY A 625 47.52 -2.58 14.38
CA GLY A 625 47.68 -3.99 14.76
C GLY A 625 46.37 -4.60 15.26
N PHE A 626 45.36 -4.60 14.39
CA PHE A 626 44.10 -5.28 14.56
C PHE A 626 44.38 -6.78 14.45
N ASP A 627 44.37 -7.49 15.58
CA ASP A 627 44.59 -8.95 15.62
C ASP A 627 43.46 -9.75 14.91
N SER A 628 42.49 -9.07 14.29
CA SER A 628 41.34 -9.63 13.59
C SER A 628 40.94 -8.78 12.38
N THR A 629 40.31 -9.40 11.39
CA THR A 629 39.65 -8.70 10.29
C THR A 629 38.43 -7.94 10.83
N HIS A 630 38.44 -6.61 10.67
CA HIS A 630 37.26 -5.77 10.90
C HIS A 630 36.44 -5.71 9.63
N ASP A 631 35.14 -5.89 9.82
CA ASP A 631 34.21 -6.03 8.72
C ASP A 631 33.33 -4.79 8.56
N GLN A 632 33.14 -3.98 9.61
CA GLN A 632 32.21 -2.83 9.66
C GLN A 632 32.83 -1.62 10.38
N LEU A 633 32.44 -0.42 9.96
CA LEU A 633 32.85 0.90 10.43
C LEU A 633 31.62 1.76 10.77
N ALA A 634 31.61 2.36 11.95
CA ALA A 634 30.61 3.35 12.31
C ALA A 634 31.19 4.49 13.14
N ILE A 635 30.52 5.64 13.13
CA ILE A 635 30.94 6.85 13.85
C ILE A 635 29.80 7.35 14.73
N ASP A 636 30.10 7.63 16.00
CA ASP A 636 29.13 8.20 16.94
C ASP A 636 29.13 9.74 16.94
N GLY A 637 28.18 10.34 17.68
CA GLY A 637 28.01 11.79 17.78
C GLY A 637 29.16 12.54 18.46
N SER A 638 30.17 11.83 18.97
CA SER A 638 31.42 12.39 19.49
C SER A 638 32.60 12.22 18.51
N ASP A 639 32.31 11.90 17.23
CA ASP A 639 33.27 11.56 16.18
C ASP A 639 34.20 10.39 16.55
N ARG A 640 33.78 9.50 17.48
CA ARG A 640 34.55 8.29 17.80
C ARG A 640 34.25 7.21 16.78
N VAL A 641 35.28 6.46 16.40
CA VAL A 641 35.18 5.43 15.36
C VAL A 641 35.06 4.05 15.99
N ILE A 642 34.04 3.28 15.64
CA ILE A 642 33.87 1.89 16.04
C ILE A 642 34.17 1.00 14.83
N LEU A 643 35.05 0.03 15.04
CA LEU A 643 35.43 -1.00 14.09
C LEU A 643 34.94 -2.34 14.63
N ALA A 644 33.97 -2.95 13.98
CA ALA A 644 33.41 -4.22 14.41
C ALA A 644 33.84 -5.36 13.49
N GLY A 645 34.17 -6.48 14.11
CA GLY A 645 34.49 -7.73 13.45
C GLY A 645 33.96 -8.90 14.28
N GLN A 646 34.09 -10.11 13.74
CA GLN A 646 33.48 -11.31 14.32
C GLN A 646 33.92 -11.63 15.77
N SER A 647 35.12 -11.20 16.18
CA SER A 647 35.69 -11.58 17.48
C SER A 647 36.14 -10.40 18.35
N VAL A 648 36.50 -9.28 17.74
CA VAL A 648 37.01 -8.10 18.45
C VAL A 648 36.44 -6.85 17.82
N TRP A 649 35.88 -5.98 18.67
CA TRP A 649 35.46 -4.64 18.29
C TRP A 649 36.44 -3.63 18.87
N THR A 650 36.84 -2.66 18.07
CA THR A 650 37.80 -1.63 18.45
C THR A 650 37.12 -0.28 18.43
N ARG A 651 37.32 0.55 19.44
CA ARG A 651 36.90 1.96 19.40
C ARG A 651 38.10 2.89 19.41
N LEU A 652 38.10 3.85 18.49
CA LEU A 652 39.06 4.94 18.39
C LEU A 652 38.39 6.26 18.80
N ASP A 653 39.15 7.16 19.40
CA ASP A 653 38.72 8.53 19.63
C ASP A 653 38.67 9.33 18.31
N ALA A 654 38.16 10.57 18.37
CA ALA A 654 38.09 11.46 17.22
C ALA A 654 39.45 11.85 16.61
N SER A 655 40.57 11.49 17.24
CA SER A 655 41.93 11.65 16.69
C SER A 655 42.50 10.33 16.17
N GLY A 656 41.77 9.22 16.27
CA GLY A 656 42.18 7.90 15.81
C GLY A 656 43.00 7.09 16.83
N ASN A 657 43.13 7.53 18.08
CA ASN A 657 43.80 6.74 19.13
C ASN A 657 42.82 5.77 19.79
N LEU A 658 43.30 4.63 20.30
CA LEU A 658 42.46 3.69 21.04
C LEU A 658 41.73 4.35 22.22
N ASP A 659 40.40 4.29 22.21
CA ASP A 659 39.55 4.82 23.28
C ASP A 659 39.62 3.91 24.51
N GLN A 660 40.40 4.33 25.49
CA GLN A 660 40.62 3.58 26.73
C GLN A 660 39.35 3.35 27.56
N SER A 661 38.24 4.02 27.27
CA SER A 661 36.95 3.83 27.94
C SER A 661 36.12 2.68 27.38
N PHE A 662 36.51 2.11 26.23
CA PHE A 662 35.80 1.02 25.58
C PHE A 662 36.47 -0.34 25.85
N GLY A 663 35.71 -1.30 26.36
CA GLY A 663 36.20 -2.65 26.64
C GLY A 663 37.49 -2.65 27.46
N THR A 664 38.49 -3.41 27.01
CA THR A 664 39.85 -3.42 27.57
C THR A 664 40.80 -2.67 26.66
N SER A 665 41.21 -1.46 27.06
CA SER A 665 42.17 -0.63 26.32
C SER A 665 41.74 -0.30 24.88
N GLY A 666 40.44 -0.03 24.67
CA GLY A 666 39.86 0.26 23.36
C GLY A 666 39.41 -0.95 22.57
N ASN A 667 39.57 -2.17 23.10
CA ASN A 667 39.18 -3.41 22.45
C ASN A 667 38.16 -4.17 23.30
N LEU A 668 37.05 -4.54 22.67
CA LEU A 668 36.05 -5.42 23.23
C LEU A 668 36.17 -6.79 22.55
N SER A 669 36.59 -7.81 23.29
CA SER A 669 36.51 -9.19 22.81
C SER A 669 35.08 -9.69 23.01
N PHE A 670 34.43 -10.06 21.91
CA PHE A 670 33.03 -10.44 21.93
C PHE A 670 32.90 -11.87 22.47
N GLY A 671 32.55 -11.99 23.75
CA GLY A 671 32.41 -13.26 24.48
C GLY A 671 31.05 -13.43 25.15
N LEU A 672 30.04 -12.68 24.69
CA LEU A 672 28.67 -12.78 25.16
C LEU A 672 28.09 -14.13 24.73
N ASN A 673 27.51 -14.86 25.68
CA ASN A 673 26.67 -16.01 25.32
C ASN A 673 25.33 -15.47 24.84
N ILE A 674 25.25 -15.23 23.54
CA ILE A 674 24.04 -14.70 22.88
C ILE A 674 23.06 -15.80 22.48
N GLY A 675 23.28 -17.04 22.93
CA GLY A 675 22.37 -18.16 22.69
C GLY A 675 22.38 -18.69 21.26
N LEU A 676 23.47 -18.45 20.53
CA LEU A 676 23.72 -18.92 19.17
C LEU A 676 24.93 -19.88 19.15
N ASP A 677 24.93 -20.85 18.23
CA ASP A 677 25.95 -21.87 18.07
C ASP A 677 27.14 -21.37 17.24
N GLN A 678 26.89 -20.75 16.09
CA GLN A 678 27.90 -20.18 15.19
C GLN A 678 27.52 -18.74 14.80
N PRO A 679 27.59 -17.78 15.75
CA PRO A 679 27.14 -16.42 15.49
C PRO A 679 28.01 -15.71 14.46
N GLU A 680 27.37 -15.12 13.46
CA GLU A 680 27.99 -14.25 12.47
C GLU A 680 27.42 -12.83 12.60
N LEU A 681 28.28 -11.84 12.83
CA LEU A 681 27.87 -10.43 12.81
C LEU A 681 27.40 -10.07 11.40
N GLU A 682 26.17 -9.58 11.31
CA GLU A 682 25.56 -9.11 10.07
C GLU A 682 25.56 -7.60 9.96
N GLU A 683 25.03 -6.90 10.96
CA GLU A 683 24.84 -5.44 10.91
C GLU A 683 25.07 -4.80 12.27
N LEU A 684 25.54 -3.55 12.27
CA LEU A 684 25.82 -2.74 13.44
C LEU A 684 25.29 -1.32 13.27
N ILE A 685 24.44 -0.90 14.20
CA ILE A 685 24.03 0.48 14.40
C ILE A 685 24.77 1.04 15.62
N VAL A 686 25.37 2.22 15.46
CA VAL A 686 25.99 2.99 16.54
C VAL A 686 25.17 4.26 16.80
N PHE A 687 24.75 4.46 18.04
CA PHE A 687 23.99 5.63 18.47
C PHE A 687 24.92 6.79 18.84
N ASP A 688 24.39 8.01 18.88
CA ASP A 688 25.19 9.21 19.18
C ASP A 688 25.84 9.22 20.56
N ASP A 689 25.21 8.54 21.52
CA ASP A 689 25.75 8.37 22.87
C ASP A 689 26.90 7.34 22.94
N GLY A 690 27.15 6.63 21.84
CA GLY A 690 28.16 5.59 21.67
C GLY A 690 27.69 4.19 22.09
N SER A 691 26.41 4.02 22.48
CA SER A 691 25.79 2.70 22.60
C SER A 691 25.66 2.05 21.22
N THR A 692 25.46 0.74 21.17
CA THR A 692 25.41 -0.02 19.91
C THR A 692 24.25 -1.01 19.89
N LEU A 693 23.70 -1.28 18.72
CA LEU A 693 22.78 -2.38 18.43
C LEU A 693 23.33 -3.19 17.27
N SER A 694 23.44 -4.51 17.41
CA SER A 694 23.95 -5.37 16.34
C SER A 694 23.05 -6.58 16.09
N LEU A 695 22.95 -6.98 14.83
CA LEU A 695 22.30 -8.19 14.37
C LEU A 695 23.34 -9.29 14.13
N TRP A 696 23.09 -10.47 14.70
CA TRP A 696 23.92 -11.65 14.56
C TRP A 696 23.10 -12.81 14.00
N ASN A 697 23.51 -13.40 12.90
CA ASN A 697 22.88 -14.58 12.31
C ASN A 697 23.49 -15.88 12.86
N ASP A 698 22.72 -16.95 12.82
CA ASP A 698 23.19 -18.32 13.05
C ASP A 698 22.53 -19.26 12.03
N PRO A 699 23.08 -19.33 10.80
CA PRO A 699 22.45 -20.04 9.68
C PRO A 699 22.38 -21.56 9.89
N TYR A 700 23.01 -22.10 10.94
CA TYR A 700 23.06 -23.53 11.25
C TYR A 700 22.55 -23.85 12.67
N SER A 701 21.74 -22.96 13.25
CA SER A 701 21.31 -23.05 14.63
C SER A 701 20.51 -24.33 14.95
N ASP A 702 20.98 -25.09 15.94
CA ASP A 702 20.22 -26.18 16.56
C ASP A 702 19.41 -25.67 17.79
N THR A 703 19.48 -24.37 18.09
CA THR A 703 18.93 -23.76 19.31
C THR A 703 17.48 -23.28 19.18
N GLY A 704 16.92 -23.27 17.97
CA GLY A 704 15.60 -22.72 17.65
C GLY A 704 15.55 -21.21 17.46
N ASN A 705 16.71 -20.53 17.41
CA ASN A 705 16.84 -19.12 17.05
C ASN A 705 17.74 -18.97 15.83
N SER A 706 17.29 -18.26 14.80
CA SER A 706 18.06 -18.01 13.59
C SER A 706 18.95 -16.77 13.68
N ALA A 707 18.66 -15.86 14.61
CA ALA A 707 19.47 -14.67 14.84
C ALA A 707 19.33 -14.14 16.28
N ALA A 708 20.13 -13.13 16.61
CA ALA A 708 20.02 -12.37 17.86
C ALA A 708 20.34 -10.88 17.63
N LEU A 709 19.56 -10.02 18.26
CA LEU A 709 19.86 -8.60 18.43
C LEU A 709 20.61 -8.40 19.74
N VAL A 710 21.74 -7.71 19.70
CA VAL A 710 22.58 -7.44 20.87
C VAL A 710 22.74 -5.95 21.06
N LYS A 711 22.34 -5.43 22.23
CA LYS A 711 22.50 -4.02 22.59
C LYS A 711 23.59 -3.85 23.65
N LEU A 712 24.56 -2.97 23.38
CA LEU A 712 25.64 -2.62 24.31
C LEU A 712 25.56 -1.14 24.70
N ASP A 713 25.95 -0.83 25.93
CA ASP A 713 26.16 0.53 26.40
C ASP A 713 27.41 1.17 25.77
N ALA A 714 27.58 2.47 26.01
CA ALA A 714 28.72 3.25 25.49
C ALA A 714 30.10 2.81 26.02
N ASN A 715 30.22 1.83 26.90
CA ASN A 715 31.49 1.26 27.35
C ASN A 715 31.70 -0.17 26.81
N GLY A 716 30.74 -0.70 26.05
CA GLY A 716 30.75 -2.06 25.50
C GLY A 716 30.20 -3.14 26.44
N ASN A 717 29.48 -2.75 27.51
CA ASN A 717 28.78 -3.72 28.37
C ASN A 717 27.38 -3.99 27.83
N ALA A 718 26.85 -5.20 28.03
CA ALA A 718 25.48 -5.53 27.64
C ALA A 718 24.44 -4.61 28.34
N ASP A 719 23.50 -4.07 27.58
CA ASP A 719 22.41 -3.25 28.10
C ASP A 719 21.38 -4.12 28.84
N ALA A 720 21.42 -4.10 30.17
CA ALA A 720 20.56 -4.93 31.00
C ALA A 720 19.05 -4.66 30.84
N ALA A 721 18.65 -3.52 30.26
CA ALA A 721 17.25 -3.18 29.99
C ALA A 721 16.73 -3.71 28.64
N PHE A 722 17.64 -4.20 27.78
CA PHE A 722 17.30 -4.72 26.46
C PHE A 722 17.19 -6.24 26.47
N GLY A 723 16.08 -6.77 25.96
CA GLY A 723 15.83 -8.20 25.87
C GLY A 723 16.11 -8.93 27.20
N ASN A 724 16.84 -10.04 27.09
CA ASN A 724 17.38 -10.78 28.22
C ASN A 724 18.85 -10.39 28.45
N GLN A 725 19.08 -9.35 29.26
CA GLN A 725 20.43 -8.88 29.63
C GLN A 725 21.28 -8.45 28.43
N GLY A 726 20.71 -7.65 27.53
CA GLY A 726 21.35 -7.10 26.35
C GLY A 726 21.15 -7.92 25.08
N VAL A 727 20.40 -9.03 25.14
CA VAL A 727 20.19 -9.94 24.01
C VAL A 727 18.70 -10.18 23.77
N ALA A 728 18.23 -9.93 22.56
CA ALA A 728 16.90 -10.31 22.09
C ALA A 728 17.03 -11.37 20.98
N ASN A 729 16.54 -12.59 21.25
CA ASN A 729 16.64 -13.69 20.30
C ASN A 729 15.57 -13.57 19.21
N VAL A 730 15.93 -13.98 18.00
CA VAL A 730 15.04 -14.06 16.84
C VAL A 730 14.72 -15.53 16.59
N PRO A 731 13.47 -15.98 16.84
CA PRO A 731 13.09 -17.38 16.66
C PRO A 731 13.15 -17.81 15.19
N THR A 732 13.48 -19.08 14.95
CA THR A 732 13.35 -19.70 13.62
C THR A 732 11.88 -19.69 13.16
N THR A 733 11.62 -19.42 11.88
CA THR A 733 10.26 -19.48 11.31
C THR A 733 9.82 -20.94 11.07
N PRO A 734 8.53 -21.30 11.28
CA PRO A 734 8.05 -22.67 11.07
C PRO A 734 7.82 -23.08 9.61
N ASN A 735 7.70 -22.13 8.68
CA ASN A 735 7.29 -22.33 7.29
C ASN A 735 8.40 -21.85 6.34
N GLY A 736 9.10 -22.77 5.69
CA GLY A 736 10.13 -22.47 4.69
C GLY A 736 11.04 -23.67 4.46
N SER A 737 11.76 -23.69 3.34
CA SER A 737 12.86 -24.63 3.06
C SER A 737 13.86 -24.64 4.23
N GLU A 738 14.81 -25.60 4.31
CA GLU A 738 15.84 -25.61 5.38
C GLU A 738 16.65 -24.29 5.49
N PHE A 739 16.45 -23.30 4.59
CA PHE A 739 17.18 -22.04 4.49
C PHE A 739 16.29 -20.76 4.45
N ALA A 740 15.05 -20.81 3.93
CA ALA A 740 14.19 -19.61 3.83
C ALA A 740 13.78 -19.05 5.22
N GLY A 741 13.93 -17.74 5.44
CA GLY A 741 13.50 -17.03 6.66
C GLY A 741 14.45 -17.05 7.86
N ASN A 742 15.64 -17.66 7.72
CA ASN A 742 16.60 -17.83 8.82
C ASN A 742 17.93 -17.07 8.64
N PHE A 743 18.05 -16.26 7.59
CA PHE A 743 19.16 -15.34 7.39
C PHE A 743 18.59 -13.93 7.24
N TYR A 744 18.96 -13.02 8.16
CA TYR A 744 18.54 -11.62 8.14
C TYR A 744 19.66 -10.80 7.55
N SER A 745 19.43 -10.05 6.47
CA SER A 745 20.43 -9.22 5.79
C SER A 745 20.37 -7.75 6.19
N GLU A 746 19.27 -7.30 6.79
CA GLU A 746 19.02 -5.88 7.08
C GLU A 746 18.51 -5.64 8.51
N LEU A 747 18.92 -4.52 9.09
CA LEU A 747 18.56 -3.99 10.39
C LEU A 747 18.40 -2.46 10.27
N GLN A 748 17.23 -1.93 10.61
CA GLN A 748 16.98 -0.49 10.68
C GLN A 748 16.18 -0.11 11.93
N LEU A 749 16.15 1.19 12.21
CA LEU A 749 15.30 1.79 13.23
C LEU A 749 14.25 2.68 12.57
N ASP A 750 13.05 2.68 13.12
CA ASP A 750 12.05 3.70 12.79
C ASP A 750 12.23 4.97 13.64
N ASP A 751 11.42 6.00 13.35
CA ASP A 751 11.45 7.28 14.06
C ASP A 751 11.09 7.18 15.55
N GLN A 752 10.49 6.07 15.99
CA GLN A 752 10.24 5.80 17.42
C GLN A 752 11.32 4.94 18.07
N GLY A 753 12.38 4.58 17.32
CA GLY A 753 13.49 3.74 17.77
C GLY A 753 13.14 2.25 17.87
N ARG A 754 11.99 1.81 17.32
CA ARG A 754 11.70 0.38 17.20
C ARG A 754 12.59 -0.20 16.10
N ILE A 755 12.87 -1.48 16.23
CA ILE A 755 13.89 -2.19 15.47
C ILE A 755 13.20 -3.04 14.43
N VAL A 756 13.53 -2.83 13.17
CA VAL A 756 13.06 -3.64 12.04
C VAL A 756 14.24 -4.44 11.52
N ILE A 757 14.06 -5.75 11.39
CA ILE A 757 15.01 -6.61 10.68
C ILE A 757 14.31 -7.28 9.51
N ALA A 758 15.04 -7.49 8.43
CA ALA A 758 14.55 -8.23 7.28
C ALA A 758 15.54 -9.29 6.83
N GLY A 759 14.99 -10.40 6.40
CA GLY A 759 15.70 -11.56 5.90
C GLY A 759 14.95 -12.18 4.73
N ASP A 760 15.38 -13.36 4.31
CA ASP A 760 14.78 -14.02 3.15
C ASP A 760 13.27 -14.23 3.37
N GLU A 761 12.47 -13.54 2.57
CA GLU A 761 11.00 -13.57 2.60
C GLU A 761 10.36 -13.18 3.95
N VAL A 762 11.07 -12.49 4.85
CA VAL A 762 10.53 -12.17 6.18
C VAL A 762 10.97 -10.81 6.70
N ILE A 763 10.03 -10.09 7.31
CA ILE A 763 10.29 -8.86 8.07
C ILE A 763 9.84 -9.06 9.50
N ARG A 764 10.64 -8.63 10.47
CA ARG A 764 10.27 -8.64 11.90
C ARG A 764 10.45 -7.27 12.50
N ARG A 765 9.55 -6.92 13.43
CA ARG A 765 9.67 -5.69 14.22
C ARG A 765 9.76 -6.00 15.71
N PHE A 766 10.66 -5.30 16.39
CA PHE A 766 10.86 -5.34 17.82
C PHE A 766 10.72 -3.93 18.39
N THR A 767 10.20 -3.83 19.60
CA THR A 767 10.20 -2.60 20.38
C THR A 767 11.63 -2.15 20.75
N THR A 768 11.77 -0.90 21.21
CA THR A 768 13.05 -0.29 21.65
C THR A 768 13.79 -1.04 22.76
N ASN A 769 13.09 -1.90 23.51
CA ASN A 769 13.66 -2.73 24.57
C ASN A 769 13.86 -4.21 24.13
N GLY A 770 13.76 -4.50 22.84
CA GLY A 770 14.06 -5.83 22.28
C GLY A 770 12.95 -6.87 22.49
N GLN A 771 11.74 -6.47 22.84
CA GLN A 771 10.58 -7.36 22.79
C GLN A 771 9.94 -7.34 21.40
N VAL A 772 9.38 -8.47 20.94
CA VAL A 772 8.63 -8.55 19.68
C VAL A 772 7.49 -7.54 19.68
N ASP A 773 7.36 -6.76 18.60
CA ASP A 773 6.28 -5.78 18.43
C ASP A 773 5.03 -6.46 17.83
N THR A 774 4.13 -6.91 18.69
CA THR A 774 2.92 -7.63 18.25
C THR A 774 1.92 -6.78 17.48
N SER A 775 2.07 -5.44 17.45
CA SER A 775 1.19 -4.59 16.63
C SER A 775 1.60 -4.52 15.16
N PHE A 776 2.68 -5.21 14.78
CA PHE A 776 3.20 -5.28 13.41
C PHE A 776 3.04 -6.68 12.84
N GLY A 777 1.91 -7.02 12.21
CA GLY A 777 1.67 -8.38 11.71
C GLY A 777 1.77 -9.48 12.78
N GLY A 778 1.63 -9.16 14.07
CA GLY A 778 1.90 -10.10 15.17
C GLY A 778 3.39 -10.28 15.51
N GLY A 779 4.25 -9.40 15.01
CA GLY A 779 5.70 -9.38 15.21
C GLY A 779 6.51 -9.90 14.03
N VAL A 780 5.85 -10.39 12.98
CA VAL A 780 6.46 -10.98 11.79
C VAL A 780 5.54 -10.78 10.60
N VAL A 781 6.13 -10.50 9.44
CA VAL A 781 5.44 -10.39 8.16
C VAL A 781 6.16 -11.31 7.20
N ASP A 782 5.44 -12.30 6.68
CA ASP A 782 5.92 -13.17 5.61
C ASP A 782 5.69 -12.44 4.28
N LEU A 783 6.74 -12.32 3.48
CA LEU A 783 6.67 -11.73 2.15
C LEU A 783 6.32 -12.83 1.12
N PRO A 784 5.57 -12.50 0.06
CA PRO A 784 5.22 -13.45 -0.98
C PRO A 784 6.46 -13.90 -1.77
N SER A 785 6.58 -15.20 -2.03
CA SER A 785 7.56 -15.73 -3.00
C SER A 785 7.14 -15.35 -4.42
N PHE A 786 8.09 -15.00 -5.28
CA PHE A 786 7.83 -14.65 -6.69
C PHE A 786 8.36 -15.71 -7.67
N VAL A 787 7.75 -15.78 -8.85
CA VAL A 787 8.23 -16.56 -9.99
C VAL A 787 8.63 -15.57 -11.08
N ILE A 788 9.93 -15.49 -11.40
CA ILE A 788 10.43 -14.47 -12.35
C ILE A 788 10.94 -15.10 -13.65
N ASP A 789 11.26 -16.40 -13.68
CA ASP A 789 11.78 -17.02 -14.91
C ASP A 789 11.57 -18.53 -14.96
N SER A 790 11.13 -19.05 -16.11
CA SER A 790 11.06 -20.49 -16.44
C SER A 790 10.27 -21.42 -15.49
N GLY A 791 9.34 -20.89 -14.68
CA GLY A 791 8.58 -21.67 -13.70
C GLY A 791 9.41 -22.13 -12.48
N THR A 792 10.60 -21.53 -12.27
CA THR A 792 11.40 -21.75 -11.06
C THR A 792 11.03 -20.68 -10.03
N GLN A 793 10.49 -21.09 -8.87
CA GLN A 793 10.36 -20.19 -7.71
C GLN A 793 11.77 -19.73 -7.30
N ARG A 794 11.96 -18.42 -7.19
CA ARG A 794 13.20 -17.85 -6.63
C ARG A 794 12.83 -17.13 -5.34
N GLU A 795 13.59 -17.41 -4.29
CA GLU A 795 13.40 -16.82 -2.96
C GLU A 795 13.63 -15.30 -3.02
N VAL A 796 12.87 -14.52 -2.24
CA VAL A 796 13.09 -13.08 -2.06
C VAL A 796 14.34 -12.86 -1.21
N GLU A 797 15.49 -12.66 -1.85
CA GLU A 797 16.71 -12.19 -1.17
C GLU A 797 16.64 -10.67 -1.04
N ILE A 798 16.40 -10.19 0.19
CA ILE A 798 16.31 -8.77 0.49
C ILE A 798 17.72 -8.18 0.56
N THR A 799 17.94 -7.09 -0.19
CA THR A 799 19.23 -6.39 -0.31
C THR A 799 19.19 -4.93 0.12
N GLY A 800 18.05 -4.51 0.64
CA GLY A 800 17.89 -3.15 1.10
C GLY A 800 16.58 -3.00 1.85
N LEU A 801 16.65 -2.40 3.03
CA LEU A 801 15.48 -2.04 3.82
C LEU A 801 15.49 -0.55 4.15
N ALA A 802 14.38 0.14 3.94
CA ALA A 802 14.22 1.52 4.35
C ALA A 802 12.86 1.72 5.02
N ILE A 803 12.77 2.74 5.87
CA ILE A 803 11.54 3.10 6.57
C ILE A 803 11.26 4.55 6.24
N ASP A 804 10.05 4.85 5.81
CA ASP A 804 9.64 6.22 5.48
C ASP A 804 9.01 6.95 6.68
N SER A 805 8.70 8.24 6.51
CA SER A 805 8.13 9.08 7.56
C SER A 805 6.73 8.65 8.05
N GLN A 806 6.09 7.75 7.31
CA GLN A 806 4.80 7.15 7.65
C GLN A 806 4.95 5.80 8.35
N ASP A 807 6.19 5.41 8.72
CA ASP A 807 6.51 4.10 9.31
C ASP A 807 6.22 2.92 8.36
N ARG A 808 6.17 3.16 7.05
CA ARG A 808 6.08 2.10 6.05
C ARG A 808 7.48 1.57 5.75
N ILE A 809 7.59 0.27 5.57
CA ILE A 809 8.85 -0.43 5.31
C ILE A 809 8.94 -0.72 3.83
N LEU A 810 10.01 -0.26 3.20
CA LEU A 810 10.34 -0.54 1.81
C LEU A 810 11.47 -1.56 1.76
N VAL A 811 11.34 -2.56 0.90
CA VAL A 811 12.36 -3.60 0.70
C VAL A 811 12.74 -3.72 -0.77
N SER A 812 14.02 -3.88 -1.07
CA SER A 812 14.51 -4.19 -2.42
C SER A 812 15.03 -5.62 -2.49
N ASN A 813 15.05 -6.18 -3.71
CA ASN A 813 15.43 -7.56 -3.93
C ASN A 813 16.55 -7.71 -4.97
N PHE A 814 17.49 -8.60 -4.67
CA PHE A 814 18.70 -8.87 -5.45
C PHE A 814 18.44 -9.26 -6.91
N PHE A 815 17.46 -10.13 -7.17
CA PHE A 815 17.34 -10.82 -8.47
C PHE A 815 16.35 -10.17 -9.45
N SER A 816 15.52 -9.25 -8.99
CA SER A 816 14.23 -9.00 -9.62
C SER A 816 13.94 -7.53 -9.95
N SER A 817 14.77 -6.60 -9.49
CA SER A 817 14.43 -5.17 -9.56
C SER A 817 13.05 -4.87 -8.96
N LEU A 818 12.64 -5.62 -7.92
CA LEU A 818 11.39 -5.39 -7.20
C LEU A 818 11.63 -4.50 -5.99
N ILE A 819 10.66 -3.63 -5.73
CA ILE A 819 10.51 -2.89 -4.48
C ILE A 819 9.19 -3.32 -3.85
N GLY A 820 9.28 -3.93 -2.67
CA GLY A 820 8.13 -4.22 -1.82
C GLY A 820 7.86 -3.06 -0.88
N ARG A 821 6.59 -2.85 -0.52
CA ARG A 821 6.20 -1.93 0.54
C ARG A 821 5.23 -2.59 1.51
N VAL A 822 5.51 -2.43 2.80
CA VAL A 822 4.73 -2.94 3.93
C VAL A 822 4.29 -1.75 4.78
N ASN A 823 3.01 -1.68 5.11
CA ASN A 823 2.44 -0.65 5.96
C ASN A 823 2.95 -0.72 7.40
N ALA A 824 2.77 0.36 8.15
CA ALA A 824 3.17 0.49 9.56
C ALA A 824 2.55 -0.56 10.49
N ASP A 825 1.44 -1.19 10.10
CA ASP A 825 0.76 -2.25 10.85
C ASP A 825 1.22 -3.67 10.45
N GLY A 826 2.12 -3.79 9.48
CA GLY A 826 2.61 -5.06 8.96
C GLY A 826 1.77 -5.69 7.84
N THR A 827 0.78 -4.97 7.30
CA THR A 827 0.07 -5.39 6.08
C THR A 827 0.86 -5.01 4.83
N LEU A 828 0.79 -5.81 3.76
CA LEU A 828 1.37 -5.44 2.47
C LEU A 828 0.65 -4.20 1.92
N ASP A 829 1.39 -3.25 1.36
CA ASP A 829 0.81 -2.02 0.82
C ASP A 829 0.25 -2.24 -0.59
N THR A 830 -1.05 -2.52 -0.64
CA THR A 830 -1.76 -2.81 -1.88
C THR A 830 -1.91 -1.60 -2.81
N THR A 831 -1.54 -0.39 -2.37
CA THR A 831 -1.52 0.79 -3.25
C THR A 831 -0.27 0.83 -4.14
N LEU A 832 0.71 -0.05 -3.91
CA LEU A 832 1.88 -0.20 -4.78
C LEU A 832 1.59 -1.21 -5.91
N SER A 833 0.94 -2.32 -5.55
CA SER A 833 0.40 -3.37 -6.39
C SER A 833 -0.43 -4.32 -5.50
N GLU A 834 -1.27 -5.19 -6.05
CA GLU A 834 -2.10 -6.11 -5.25
C GLU A 834 -1.29 -7.01 -4.29
N ASP A 835 -0.05 -7.35 -4.65
CA ASP A 835 0.89 -8.11 -3.82
C ASP A 835 1.84 -7.23 -2.99
N GLY A 836 1.77 -5.90 -3.12
CA GLY A 836 2.63 -4.94 -2.43
C GLY A 836 4.06 -4.89 -2.96
N PHE A 837 4.34 -5.42 -4.16
CA PHE A 837 5.63 -5.39 -4.84
C PHE A 837 5.53 -4.83 -6.26
N GLN A 838 6.37 -3.85 -6.54
CA GLN A 838 6.47 -3.23 -7.85
C GLN A 838 7.85 -3.42 -8.47
N LEU A 839 7.87 -3.74 -9.76
CA LEU A 839 9.09 -3.75 -10.57
C LEU A 839 9.52 -2.30 -10.87
N ILE A 840 10.74 -1.95 -10.46
CA ILE A 840 11.33 -0.66 -10.84
C ILE A 840 12.05 -0.77 -12.20
N PRO A 841 11.94 0.26 -13.06
CA PRO A 841 12.66 0.29 -14.33
C PRO A 841 14.15 0.05 -14.12
N ASN A 842 14.72 -0.93 -14.83
CA ASN A 842 16.15 -1.28 -14.79
C ASN A 842 16.72 -1.45 -16.20
N ASP A 843 18.03 -1.22 -16.38
CA ASP A 843 18.73 -1.69 -17.58
C ASP A 843 19.16 -3.15 -17.38
N SER A 844 19.19 -3.94 -18.45
CA SER A 844 19.49 -5.37 -18.39
C SER A 844 20.85 -5.66 -17.74
N GLY A 845 20.86 -6.43 -16.64
CA GLY A 845 22.08 -6.91 -15.97
C GLY A 845 22.43 -6.24 -14.66
N GLU A 846 21.69 -5.20 -14.26
CA GLU A 846 21.93 -4.44 -13.04
C GLU A 846 21.36 -5.12 -11.78
N ARG A 847 22.14 -5.11 -10.69
CA ARG A 847 21.77 -5.55 -9.34
C ARG A 847 21.61 -4.34 -8.45
N TYR A 848 20.53 -4.27 -7.67
CA TYR A 848 20.35 -3.21 -6.68
C TYR A 848 20.95 -3.66 -5.35
N GLU A 849 22.01 -2.96 -4.97
CA GLU A 849 22.86 -3.28 -3.82
C GLU A 849 22.51 -2.44 -2.61
N THR A 850 21.79 -1.32 -2.75
CA THR A 850 21.36 -0.55 -1.57
C THR A 850 20.12 0.28 -1.84
N LEU A 851 19.28 0.42 -0.82
CA LEU A 851 18.05 1.23 -0.82
C LEU A 851 18.09 2.26 0.30
N PHE A 852 17.83 3.54 0.06
CA PHE A 852 17.68 4.54 1.14
C PHE A 852 16.44 5.39 0.90
N VAL A 853 15.71 5.74 1.96
CA VAL A 853 14.66 6.75 1.92
C VAL A 853 15.24 8.07 2.43
N GLU A 854 15.05 9.14 1.67
CA GLU A 854 15.40 10.49 2.10
C GLU A 854 14.30 11.16 2.91
N ALA A 855 14.63 12.25 3.60
CA ALA A 855 13.71 13.04 4.43
C ALA A 855 12.49 13.63 3.70
N SER A 856 12.40 13.49 2.37
CA SER A 856 11.22 13.83 1.57
C SER A 856 10.40 12.59 1.15
N ASP A 857 10.56 11.45 1.83
CA ASP A 857 10.02 10.13 1.47
C ASP A 857 10.37 9.70 0.04
N ARG A 858 11.53 10.17 -0.43
CA ARG A 858 12.07 9.86 -1.76
C ARG A 858 12.96 8.65 -1.68
N LEU A 859 12.85 7.76 -2.67
CA LEU A 859 13.58 6.50 -2.68
C LEU A 859 14.83 6.61 -3.54
N VAL A 860 15.98 6.31 -2.97
CA VAL A 860 17.27 6.30 -3.67
C VAL A 860 17.78 4.87 -3.68
N THR A 861 18.06 4.33 -4.85
CA THR A 861 18.72 3.03 -4.97
C THR A 861 20.11 3.23 -5.52
N VAL A 862 21.06 2.45 -5.04
CA VAL A 862 22.35 2.28 -5.70
C VAL A 862 22.45 0.85 -6.19
N GLY A 863 22.84 0.70 -7.44
CA GLY A 863 23.00 -0.60 -8.07
C GLY A 863 24.21 -0.65 -8.98
N GLU A 864 24.63 -1.85 -9.32
CA GLU A 864 25.75 -2.11 -10.21
C GLU A 864 25.33 -2.93 -11.43
N ASP A 865 25.88 -2.60 -12.60
CA ASP A 865 25.95 -3.47 -13.77
C ASP A 865 27.36 -4.09 -13.85
N LEU A 866 27.53 -5.15 -14.66
CA LEU A 866 28.79 -5.84 -14.93
C LEU A 866 29.97 -4.91 -15.25
N ASP A 867 29.70 -3.69 -15.75
CA ASP A 867 30.71 -2.72 -16.15
C ASP A 867 30.66 -1.36 -15.40
N ARG A 868 29.60 -1.04 -14.61
CA ARG A 868 29.36 0.31 -14.06
C ARG A 868 28.53 0.34 -12.78
N GLY A 869 28.91 1.17 -11.81
CA GLY A 869 28.03 1.60 -10.72
C GLY A 869 27.04 2.69 -11.15
N ARG A 870 25.82 2.67 -10.61
CA ARG A 870 24.76 3.65 -10.89
C ARG A 870 24.00 4.03 -9.62
N ILE A 871 23.64 5.31 -9.52
CA ILE A 871 22.69 5.82 -8.51
C ILE A 871 21.41 6.17 -9.25
N ARG A 872 20.28 5.68 -8.76
CA ARG A 872 18.95 6.04 -9.25
C ARG A 872 18.15 6.71 -8.15
N PHE A 873 17.45 7.76 -8.55
CA PHE A 873 16.52 8.51 -7.72
C PHE A 873 15.12 8.19 -8.22
N PHE A 874 14.31 7.65 -7.32
CA PHE A 874 12.92 7.33 -7.56
C PHE A 874 12.06 8.20 -6.65
N ARG A 875 10.93 8.65 -7.18
CA ARG A 875 9.85 9.24 -6.41
C ARG A 875 8.62 8.36 -6.55
N PHE A 876 7.87 8.26 -5.48
CA PHE A 876 6.52 7.73 -5.55
C PHE A 876 5.63 8.79 -6.22
N ILE A 877 4.95 8.42 -7.31
CA ILE A 877 3.99 9.28 -8.03
C ILE A 877 2.57 8.82 -7.70
#